data_AF-A0A6G0X0Y0-F1
#
_entry.id   AF-A0A6G0X0Y0-F1
#
_cell.length_a   1.000
_cell.length_b   1.000
_cell.length_c   1.000
_cell.angle_alpha   90.00
_cell.angle_beta   90.00
_cell.angle_gamma   90.00
#
_symmetry.space_group_name_H-M   'P 1'
#
loop_
_entity.id
_entity.type
_entity.pdbx_description
1 polymer ?
#
loop_
_entity_poly.entity_id
_entity_poly.type
_entity_poly.pdbx_seq_one_letter_code
_entity_poly.pdbx_strand_id
1 'polypeptide(L)'
;MESITVVHEGREYEVEVDVEEPAAVLAFQLFSLLGVDVEEQLLLTSSGRRVDPDETFATFAASTPWLLLLRSLPPEAGTFNPFVDSDWQTSCTRLVASHIPLVQPAYTASGIPVCHSCATTCCSQGVLVQPVANNVEVRQRVQNQFICDLDVIVGAADVSPPVGYTKLNVDLNYSASGPFVFLCYKTGGPSRPIAHIKVVHTPDPETLPQLKGYTTLPVNCNIGTKSTTGVFICYSRVPATVFQNLSGLAIQALNVSSESIEGAVQSPLDLNAGNAGATPLFLSYTLNPLGGFVCGQHGMCLFEPRIRHENRKTSWLQLSSAQVTAAQHLDATQRRVWHEAAIKHFQIEEPRLKEMLTGQLQNTMKYERKDYQEKALATIPLTMLHERARSNPTPQPTFEDEVLRQLIRWFKHEFFSWMNSPACRVCDQATQSFRQEGPSTPEEVAGGAGRVEVYQCVQCRALTRFPRYNDPTKLLETRTGRCGEWANCFTLCCRALGYEARYVHDFTDHVWTEVYSPHHERWLHCDPCEDQMDCPLTYEVGWGKKLTYIFATSCEELVDVARRYTRDFDSLLDRRTLAREDWLQRTIREINMTKVHSPARQEVLRARAIREERELAAVKTVKAHETVGRISGSQEWRDSRDESGSQEAQESGPVSFVPTKLDAKEQIQKLLVGMLRGCTNASCVNPFCLHAHDTKPGFDPTAHSVRSLEAIASLQSASAEGLRSLLCPSEGSYRFHVLSLPLGFYWPLQDHSGDLVLDASGLGHHGTNDRCPLQKSLQLRHEQFATGLQLLPGTSLKGSAPSSANWTLMWLIRWTSNPLQKDASHAPTSLLKLQTTEGSSWYLSYSSKLELQSSSGPPSSSGPPSSTAQLAPDTTYHLALASTSAGIVVFVNGIESFRSPTQLASSSFIDITFQLNCQPSLIPIVSHVAWSTQALTTSLLQTLVRTSIPSPKLVKSGPSGPVDPSIECLQAEAAVDSDFDLTAVHLWEGDFFDGLQCEYKNRETKITVPGRSWTVSKSSTKRSLTLLDGEYIIQVRGRSGAWMDQLVLTTNFGRTLSAGGNGGDPFEIAVPKGHMVRAFHFALGDHVEHPVVFTCPAPKGPVGKVLESAVTTHGKTIVAQAVSAVVRYLTNVANEPTNTKFHTIKCSNNFFEKNVAPLGEAVEPLFAACGFDRVVEGSNPLLVFRAGTSVHVLRGVLWELGNHI
;
A
#
# COMPACT_ATOMS: atom_id res chain seq x y z
N MET A 1 -6.11 -18.59 35.14
CA MET A 1 -5.65 -17.18 35.20
C MET A 1 -4.26 -17.10 34.56
N GLU A 2 -4.14 -16.37 33.45
CA GLU A 2 -2.85 -15.99 32.83
C GLU A 2 -2.68 -14.46 32.93
N SER A 3 -1.44 -13.96 32.95
CA SER A 3 -1.15 -12.51 32.94
C SER A 3 -0.88 -12.07 31.50
N ILE A 4 -1.51 -10.98 31.07
CA ILE A 4 -1.25 -10.36 29.78
C ILE A 4 -0.85 -8.89 29.93
N THR A 5 0.10 -8.47 29.09
CA THR A 5 0.49 -7.06 28.97
C THR A 5 -0.46 -6.35 27.99
N VAL A 6 -1.08 -5.26 28.42
CA VAL A 6 -1.89 -4.36 27.59
C VAL A 6 -1.14 -3.04 27.44
N VAL A 7 -0.87 -2.64 26.21
CA VAL A 7 -0.24 -1.37 25.87
C VAL A 7 -1.33 -0.33 25.60
N HIS A 8 -1.30 0.79 26.33
CA HIS A 8 -2.23 1.91 26.14
C HIS A 8 -1.51 3.25 26.40
N GLU A 9 -1.69 4.23 25.51
CA GLU A 9 -1.11 5.58 25.63
C GLU A 9 0.39 5.60 25.98
N GLY A 10 1.17 4.69 25.39
CA GLY A 10 2.62 4.60 25.59
C GLY A 10 3.06 3.94 26.90
N ARG A 11 2.15 3.25 27.61
CA ARG A 11 2.44 2.53 28.85
C ARG A 11 1.97 1.08 28.77
N GLU A 12 2.66 0.22 29.52
CA GLU A 12 2.28 -1.18 29.70
C GLU A 12 1.51 -1.38 31.01
N TYR A 13 0.47 -2.20 30.95
CA TYR A 13 -0.37 -2.60 32.08
C TYR A 13 -0.46 -4.12 32.13
N GLU A 14 -0.21 -4.72 33.29
CA GLU A 14 -0.43 -6.15 33.48
C GLU A 14 -1.86 -6.41 33.95
N VAL A 15 -2.55 -7.35 33.29
CA VAL A 15 -3.92 -7.72 33.60
C VAL A 15 -4.01 -9.24 33.74
N GLU A 16 -4.59 -9.71 34.84
CA GLU A 16 -4.90 -11.13 35.05
C GLU A 16 -6.24 -11.49 34.42
N VAL A 17 -6.24 -12.53 33.58
CA VAL A 17 -7.42 -12.94 32.80
C VAL A 17 -7.66 -14.44 32.93
N ASP A 18 -8.94 -14.84 32.92
CA ASP A 18 -9.30 -16.25 32.74
C ASP A 18 -9.28 -16.62 31.26
N VAL A 19 -8.71 -17.78 30.94
CA VAL A 19 -8.46 -18.23 29.56
C VAL A 19 -9.75 -18.62 28.84
N GLU A 20 -10.78 -19.01 29.60
CA GLU A 20 -12.09 -19.43 29.10
C GLU A 20 -13.10 -18.29 29.00
N GLU A 21 -12.80 -17.12 29.58
CA GLU A 21 -13.70 -15.97 29.53
C GLU A 21 -13.63 -15.23 28.18
N PRO A 22 -14.76 -14.67 27.71
CA PRO A 22 -14.79 -13.90 26.48
C PRO A 22 -14.11 -12.53 26.66
N ALA A 23 -13.59 -11.98 25.56
CA ALA A 23 -12.93 -10.67 25.54
C ALA A 23 -13.82 -9.53 26.05
N ALA A 24 -15.15 -9.68 26.01
CA ALA A 24 -16.09 -8.77 26.65
C ALA A 24 -15.82 -8.57 28.16
N VAL A 25 -15.39 -9.61 28.88
CA VAL A 25 -15.03 -9.51 30.31
C VAL A 25 -13.76 -8.69 30.49
N LEU A 26 -12.74 -8.95 29.67
CA LEU A 26 -11.52 -8.14 29.62
C LEU A 26 -11.84 -6.67 29.35
N ALA A 27 -12.78 -6.38 28.45
CA ALA A 27 -13.18 -4.99 28.17
C ALA A 27 -13.74 -4.27 29.41
N PHE A 28 -14.55 -4.94 30.23
CA PHE A 28 -15.02 -4.37 31.51
C PHE A 28 -13.88 -4.16 32.52
N GLN A 29 -12.91 -5.09 32.58
CA GLN A 29 -11.73 -4.93 33.43
C GLN A 29 -10.89 -3.72 32.98
N LEU A 30 -10.68 -3.55 31.67
CA LEU A 30 -9.96 -2.41 31.09
C LEU A 30 -10.71 -1.09 31.30
N PHE A 31 -12.03 -1.09 31.23
CA PHE A 31 -12.83 0.08 31.60
C PHE A 31 -12.57 0.49 33.06
N SER A 32 -12.57 -0.48 33.98
CA SER A 32 -12.29 -0.25 35.40
C SER A 32 -10.85 0.25 35.64
N LEU A 33 -9.87 -0.32 34.94
CA LEU A 33 -8.45 -0.04 35.13
C LEU A 33 -7.99 1.27 34.45
N LEU A 34 -8.50 1.55 33.24
CA LEU A 34 -7.98 2.59 32.35
C LEU A 34 -9.01 3.69 32.02
N GLY A 35 -10.29 3.50 32.38
CA GLY A 35 -11.35 4.48 32.13
C GLY A 35 -11.71 4.65 30.64
N VAL A 36 -11.50 3.61 29.83
CA VAL A 36 -11.90 3.59 28.41
C VAL A 36 -13.25 2.87 28.28
N ASP A 37 -14.30 3.58 27.85
CA ASP A 37 -15.64 3.01 27.72
C ASP A 37 -15.64 1.77 26.81
N VAL A 38 -16.41 0.73 27.16
CA VAL A 38 -16.43 -0.56 26.44
C VAL A 38 -16.76 -0.38 24.96
N GLU A 39 -17.68 0.54 24.62
CA GLU A 39 -18.03 0.85 23.23
C GLU A 39 -16.92 1.60 22.48
N GLU A 40 -16.00 2.22 23.22
CA GLU A 40 -14.82 2.90 22.71
C GLU A 40 -13.57 2.00 22.68
N GLN A 41 -13.63 0.71 23.04
CA GLN A 41 -12.42 -0.12 23.05
C GLN A 41 -12.15 -0.75 21.69
N LEU A 42 -10.97 -0.48 21.13
CA LEU A 42 -10.41 -1.23 19.99
C LEU A 42 -9.16 -2.00 20.45
N LEU A 43 -9.33 -3.31 20.64
CA LEU A 43 -8.26 -4.22 21.03
C LEU A 43 -7.63 -4.88 19.80
N LEU A 44 -6.30 -4.76 19.68
CA LEU A 44 -5.51 -5.45 18.66
C LEU A 44 -4.51 -6.41 19.29
N THR A 45 -4.35 -7.58 18.67
CA THR A 45 -3.27 -8.51 18.98
C THR A 45 -1.92 -8.01 18.42
N SER A 46 -0.81 -8.57 18.89
CA SER A 46 0.54 -8.33 18.33
C SER A 46 0.67 -8.60 16.82
N SER A 47 -0.23 -9.43 16.26
CA SER A 47 -0.34 -9.70 14.82
C SER A 47 -1.11 -8.63 14.03
N GLY A 48 -1.67 -7.63 14.71
CA GLY A 48 -2.50 -6.57 14.12
C GLY A 48 -3.97 -6.93 13.93
N ARG A 49 -4.38 -8.15 14.32
CA ARG A 49 -5.76 -8.64 14.27
C ARG A 49 -6.61 -7.99 15.36
N ARG A 50 -7.80 -7.51 15.00
CA ARG A 50 -8.83 -7.04 15.95
C ARG A 50 -9.38 -8.23 16.75
N VAL A 51 -9.56 -8.03 18.05
CA VAL A 51 -10.20 -9.01 18.94
C VAL A 51 -11.71 -8.73 18.95
N ASP A 52 -12.50 -9.75 18.66
CA ASP A 52 -13.96 -9.65 18.74
C ASP A 52 -14.44 -9.94 20.18
N PRO A 53 -15.51 -9.28 20.66
CA PRO A 53 -15.97 -9.42 22.06
C PRO A 53 -16.30 -10.86 22.48
N ASP A 54 -16.74 -11.69 21.53
CA ASP A 54 -17.15 -13.08 21.74
C ASP A 54 -15.98 -14.07 21.74
N GLU A 55 -14.77 -13.64 21.35
CA GLU A 55 -13.60 -14.51 21.35
C GLU A 55 -13.09 -14.76 22.77
N THR A 56 -12.72 -16.00 23.07
CA THR A 56 -12.10 -16.33 24.36
C THR A 56 -10.61 -16.05 24.33
N PHE A 57 -10.02 -15.76 25.49
CA PHE A 57 -8.59 -15.50 25.59
C PHE A 57 -7.73 -16.66 25.04
N ALA A 58 -8.14 -17.91 25.25
CA ALA A 58 -7.49 -19.08 24.67
C ALA A 58 -7.39 -19.04 23.13
N THR A 59 -8.35 -18.42 22.44
CA THR A 59 -8.37 -18.37 20.97
C THR A 59 -7.44 -17.29 20.39
N PHE A 60 -7.37 -16.11 21.00
CA PHE A 60 -6.59 -15.00 20.44
C PHE A 60 -5.23 -14.78 21.12
N ALA A 61 -5.01 -15.32 22.32
CA ALA A 61 -3.80 -15.09 23.11
C ALA A 61 -2.81 -16.26 23.11
N ALA A 62 -3.17 -17.43 22.54
CA ALA A 62 -2.32 -18.65 22.52
C ALA A 62 -0.89 -18.46 21.96
N SER A 63 -0.62 -17.36 21.26
CA SER A 63 0.71 -16.99 20.74
C SER A 63 1.05 -15.50 20.90
N THR A 64 0.32 -14.77 21.74
CA THR A 64 0.31 -13.30 21.73
C THR A 64 0.98 -12.74 23.00
N PRO A 65 2.14 -12.07 22.89
CA PRO A 65 2.86 -11.56 24.06
C PRO A 65 2.22 -10.36 24.75
N TRP A 66 1.33 -9.61 24.05
CA TRP A 66 0.68 -8.39 24.55
C TRP A 66 -0.49 -7.96 23.63
N LEU A 67 -1.39 -7.10 24.13
CA LEU A 67 -2.48 -6.46 23.37
C LEU A 67 -2.30 -4.95 23.27
N LEU A 68 -2.71 -4.35 22.15
CA LEU A 68 -2.78 -2.89 21.99
C LEU A 68 -4.22 -2.43 22.22
N LEU A 69 -4.43 -1.52 23.19
CA LEU A 69 -5.72 -0.86 23.39
C LEU A 69 -5.72 0.55 22.80
N LEU A 70 -6.62 0.78 21.85
CA LEU A 70 -6.88 2.07 21.23
C LEU A 70 -8.29 2.55 21.56
N ARG A 71 -8.47 3.88 21.65
CA ARG A 71 -9.80 4.48 21.78
C ARG A 71 -10.48 4.59 20.41
N SER A 72 -11.60 3.89 20.25
CA SER A 72 -12.59 3.98 19.18
C SER A 72 -13.44 5.24 19.31
N LEU A 73 -12.79 6.40 19.22
CA LEU A 73 -13.52 7.66 19.06
C LEU A 73 -14.12 7.71 17.64
N PRO A 74 -15.36 8.22 17.44
CA PRO A 74 -15.75 8.75 16.14
C PRO A 74 -14.67 9.74 15.69
N PRO A 75 -14.38 9.89 14.39
CA PRO A 75 -13.49 10.96 13.97
C PRO A 75 -14.02 12.26 14.57
N GLU A 76 -13.31 12.83 15.56
CA GLU A 76 -13.65 14.14 16.09
C GLU A 76 -13.71 15.09 14.90
N ALA A 77 -14.67 16.02 14.89
CA ALA A 77 -14.79 17.00 13.82
C ALA A 77 -13.43 17.70 13.61
N GLY A 78 -12.78 17.42 12.47
CA GLY A 78 -11.43 17.91 12.16
C GLY A 78 -10.31 16.86 12.15
N THR A 79 -10.55 15.60 12.55
CA THR A 79 -9.58 14.52 12.39
C THR A 79 -9.63 13.94 10.98
N PHE A 80 -8.46 13.67 10.40
CA PHE A 80 -8.34 13.09 9.06
C PHE A 80 -9.07 11.73 9.00
N ASN A 81 -10.09 11.66 8.15
CA ASN A 81 -10.89 10.46 7.92
C ASN A 81 -10.59 9.90 6.53
N PRO A 82 -9.75 8.86 6.41
CA PRO A 82 -9.41 8.24 5.14
C PRO A 82 -10.59 7.62 4.36
N PHE A 83 -11.76 7.43 4.97
CA PHE A 83 -12.96 6.99 4.26
C PHE A 83 -13.78 8.13 3.65
N VAL A 84 -13.52 9.37 4.08
CA VAL A 84 -14.24 10.59 3.65
C VAL A 84 -13.32 11.53 2.85
N ASP A 85 -12.03 11.61 3.19
CA ASP A 85 -11.05 12.52 2.60
C ASP A 85 -10.56 12.00 1.24
N SER A 86 -11.26 12.37 0.17
CA SER A 86 -11.15 11.73 -1.14
C SER A 86 -9.92 12.15 -1.96
N ASP A 87 -8.72 11.59 -1.71
CA ASP A 87 -7.50 11.68 -2.55
C ASP A 87 -6.19 11.28 -1.83
N TRP A 88 -6.25 10.93 -0.54
CA TRP A 88 -5.08 10.58 0.26
C TRP A 88 -4.28 9.39 -0.30
N GLN A 89 -4.92 8.50 -1.07
CA GLN A 89 -4.25 7.42 -1.78
C GLN A 89 -3.27 7.98 -2.81
N THR A 90 -3.61 9.05 -3.49
CA THR A 90 -2.81 9.64 -4.57
C THR A 90 -1.97 10.86 -4.14
N SER A 91 -2.16 11.38 -2.93
CA SER A 91 -1.51 12.58 -2.40
C SER A 91 -0.79 12.33 -1.07
N CYS A 92 0.44 12.86 -0.87
CA CYS A 92 1.20 12.55 0.35
C CYS A 92 0.40 12.99 1.58
N THR A 93 0.05 12.03 2.43
CA THR A 93 -0.89 12.26 3.53
C THR A 93 -0.32 13.18 4.61
N ARG A 94 1.01 13.21 4.76
CA ARG A 94 1.74 14.21 5.56
C ARG A 94 1.63 15.65 5.07
N LEU A 95 1.33 15.87 3.79
CA LEU A 95 1.04 17.22 3.30
C LEU A 95 -0.41 17.61 3.64
N VAL A 96 -1.35 16.67 3.62
CA VAL A 96 -2.79 16.96 3.88
C VAL A 96 -3.08 17.07 5.38
N ALA A 97 -2.39 16.28 6.22
CA ALA A 97 -2.58 16.21 7.66
C ALA A 97 -1.20 16.15 8.36
N SER A 98 -0.46 17.27 8.35
CA SER A 98 0.95 17.40 8.79
C SER A 98 1.26 16.91 10.19
N HIS A 99 0.26 16.89 11.08
CA HIS A 99 0.42 16.52 12.48
C HIS A 99 -0.16 15.15 12.82
N ILE A 100 -0.76 14.45 11.84
CA ILE A 100 -1.46 13.20 12.11
C ILE A 100 -0.69 12.04 11.46
N PRO A 101 -0.12 11.10 12.25
CA PRO A 101 0.56 9.94 11.70
C PRO A 101 -0.42 9.11 10.87
N LEU A 102 0.05 8.55 9.75
CA LEU A 102 -0.77 7.69 8.90
C LEU A 102 0.02 6.49 8.41
N VAL A 103 -0.69 5.38 8.33
CA VAL A 103 -0.17 4.09 7.88
C VAL A 103 -0.32 4.00 6.38
N GLN A 104 0.73 3.57 5.69
CA GLN A 104 0.72 3.42 4.25
C GLN A 104 1.25 2.02 3.86
N PRO A 105 0.58 1.32 2.92
CA PRO A 105 0.93 -0.05 2.54
C PRO A 105 1.93 -0.15 1.37
N ALA A 106 2.42 0.98 0.86
CA ALA A 106 3.13 1.00 -0.41
C ALA A 106 4.64 0.81 -0.26
N TYR A 107 5.21 0.15 -1.27
CA TYR A 107 6.61 -0.16 -1.38
C TYR A 107 7.06 0.08 -2.82
N THR A 108 8.32 0.47 -3.00
CA THR A 108 8.96 0.57 -4.31
C THR A 108 9.16 -0.82 -4.92
N ALA A 109 9.47 -0.92 -6.22
CA ALA A 109 9.87 -2.19 -6.86
C ALA A 109 11.07 -2.86 -6.16
N SER A 110 11.87 -2.10 -5.42
CA SER A 110 12.96 -2.58 -4.57
C SER A 110 12.55 -2.82 -3.11
N GLY A 111 11.27 -2.99 -2.79
CA GLY A 111 10.81 -3.35 -1.45
C GLY A 111 11.06 -2.29 -0.37
N ILE A 112 11.47 -1.07 -0.75
CA ILE A 112 11.61 0.06 0.18
C ILE A 112 10.23 0.64 0.45
N PRO A 113 9.80 0.80 1.71
CA PRO A 113 8.51 1.39 2.03
C PRO A 113 8.45 2.85 1.57
N VAL A 114 7.37 3.23 0.91
CA VAL A 114 7.13 4.59 0.40
C VAL A 114 5.65 4.89 0.41
N CYS A 115 5.24 6.15 0.57
CA CYS A 115 3.81 6.46 0.56
C CYS A 115 3.24 6.20 -0.84
N HIS A 116 2.00 5.71 -0.97
CA HIS A 116 1.42 5.39 -2.29
C HIS A 116 1.50 6.60 -3.23
N SER A 117 1.25 7.78 -2.67
CA SER A 117 1.41 9.08 -3.30
C SER A 117 2.86 9.37 -3.72
N CYS A 118 3.85 9.10 -2.88
CA CYS A 118 5.29 9.25 -3.19
C CYS A 118 5.70 8.35 -4.36
N ALA A 119 5.18 7.14 -4.36
CA ALA A 119 5.44 6.12 -5.35
C ALA A 119 4.75 6.44 -6.70
N THR A 120 3.64 7.20 -6.69
CA THR A 120 2.90 7.61 -7.89
C THR A 120 3.26 9.01 -8.42
N THR A 121 3.74 9.93 -7.56
CA THR A 121 3.99 11.34 -7.91
C THR A 121 5.45 11.59 -8.36
N CYS A 122 6.41 10.81 -7.85
CA CYS A 122 7.84 11.06 -8.06
C CYS A 122 8.55 10.02 -8.94
N CYS A 123 7.94 8.87 -9.21
CA CYS A 123 8.50 7.88 -10.11
C CYS A 123 8.00 8.14 -11.54
N SER A 124 8.93 8.22 -12.50
CA SER A 124 8.64 8.39 -13.92
C SER A 124 7.58 7.40 -14.41
N GLN A 125 6.75 7.81 -15.38
CA GLN A 125 5.89 6.92 -16.16
C GLN A 125 6.68 5.66 -16.55
N GLY A 126 6.34 4.51 -15.96
CA GLY A 126 6.96 3.22 -16.26
C GLY A 126 7.49 2.42 -15.07
N VAL A 127 7.71 3.01 -13.89
CA VAL A 127 7.97 2.23 -12.67
C VAL A 127 6.64 2.08 -11.93
N LEU A 128 5.84 1.10 -12.34
CA LEU A 128 4.63 0.74 -11.61
C LEU A 128 5.01 0.43 -10.16
N VAL A 129 4.31 1.10 -9.23
CA VAL A 129 4.13 0.61 -7.86
C VAL A 129 3.32 -0.68 -8.01
N GLN A 130 4.01 -1.77 -8.32
CA GLN A 130 3.37 -3.07 -8.27
C GLN A 130 3.21 -3.42 -6.78
N PRO A 131 2.13 -4.12 -6.41
CA PRO A 131 2.08 -4.83 -5.14
C PRO A 131 3.38 -5.63 -5.02
N VAL A 132 4.27 -5.19 -4.13
CA VAL A 132 5.59 -5.81 -4.02
C VAL A 132 5.38 -7.27 -3.70
N ALA A 133 5.90 -8.19 -4.50
CA ALA A 133 5.74 -9.61 -4.23
C ALA A 133 6.25 -9.89 -2.80
N ASN A 134 5.42 -10.52 -1.96
CA ASN A 134 5.85 -10.96 -0.64
C ASN A 134 6.80 -12.16 -0.79
N ASN A 135 8.03 -11.87 -1.17
CA ASN A 135 9.10 -12.82 -1.41
C ASN A 135 10.22 -12.66 -0.35
N VAL A 136 11.19 -13.56 -0.39
CA VAL A 136 12.29 -13.60 0.58
C VAL A 136 13.08 -12.29 0.60
N GLU A 137 13.39 -11.71 -0.56
CA GLU A 137 14.17 -10.48 -0.66
C GLU A 137 13.47 -9.28 -0.02
N VAL A 138 12.15 -9.18 -0.18
CA VAL A 138 11.35 -8.10 0.38
C VAL A 138 11.25 -8.26 1.88
N ARG A 139 10.99 -9.48 2.37
CA ARG A 139 10.98 -9.77 3.80
C ARG A 139 12.31 -9.44 4.44
N GLN A 140 13.43 -9.76 3.79
CA GLN A 140 14.77 -9.43 4.28
C GLN A 140 15.01 -7.92 4.34
N ARG A 141 14.52 -7.15 3.36
CA ARG A 141 14.60 -5.68 3.39
C ARG A 141 13.75 -5.07 4.50
N VAL A 142 12.55 -5.62 4.75
CA VAL A 142 11.71 -5.22 5.90
C VAL A 142 12.44 -5.55 7.20
N GLN A 143 12.98 -6.76 7.34
CA GLN A 143 13.71 -7.22 8.52
C GLN A 143 14.84 -6.28 8.92
N ASN A 144 15.59 -5.77 7.94
CA ASN A 144 16.71 -4.86 8.17
C ASN A 144 16.31 -3.51 8.80
N GLN A 145 15.02 -3.18 8.83
CA GLN A 145 14.50 -1.95 9.45
C GLN A 145 14.14 -2.13 10.93
N PHE A 146 14.09 -3.36 11.43
CA PHE A 146 13.66 -3.67 12.79
C PHE A 146 14.79 -4.30 13.60
N ILE A 147 14.68 -4.20 14.92
CA ILE A 147 15.60 -4.83 15.85
C ILE A 147 15.32 -6.34 15.85
N CYS A 148 16.34 -7.13 15.55
CA CYS A 148 16.26 -8.57 15.38
C CYS A 148 17.01 -9.33 16.48
N ASP A 149 17.91 -8.64 17.19
CA ASP A 149 18.65 -9.24 18.30
C ASP A 149 19.06 -8.21 19.36
N LEU A 150 19.29 -8.71 20.59
CA LEU A 150 19.71 -7.94 21.75
C LEU A 150 20.87 -8.63 22.46
N ASP A 151 21.74 -7.85 23.06
CA ASP A 151 22.78 -8.34 23.95
C ASP A 151 23.07 -7.31 25.04
N VAL A 152 23.66 -7.73 26.15
CA VAL A 152 24.06 -6.86 27.26
C VAL A 152 25.54 -7.06 27.53
N ILE A 153 26.29 -5.96 27.50
CA ILE A 153 27.73 -5.99 27.78
C ILE A 153 28.04 -5.28 29.09
N VAL A 154 29.05 -5.79 29.78
CA VAL A 154 29.55 -5.27 31.06
C VAL A 154 31.02 -4.92 30.89
N GLY A 155 31.42 -3.71 31.26
CA GLY A 155 32.81 -3.29 31.08
C GLY A 155 33.09 -1.84 31.44
N ALA A 156 34.15 -1.28 30.85
CA ALA A 156 34.44 0.15 30.92
C ALA A 156 33.50 0.94 29.99
N ALA A 157 33.42 2.27 30.16
CA ALA A 157 32.52 3.11 29.36
C ALA A 157 32.76 3.02 27.84
N ASP A 158 33.99 2.72 27.43
CA ASP A 158 34.44 2.55 26.05
C ASP A 158 34.38 1.10 25.54
N VAL A 159 33.79 0.16 26.32
CA VAL A 159 33.61 -1.23 25.88
C VAL A 159 32.95 -1.29 24.50
N SER A 160 33.56 -2.06 23.60
CA SER A 160 33.08 -2.21 22.23
C SER A 160 31.88 -3.17 22.20
N PRO A 161 30.83 -2.89 21.41
CA PRO A 161 29.73 -3.82 21.22
C PRO A 161 30.20 -5.10 20.53
N PRO A 162 29.45 -6.20 20.67
CA PRO A 162 29.66 -7.40 19.86
C PRO A 162 29.62 -7.08 18.36
N VAL A 163 30.30 -7.88 17.55
CA VAL A 163 30.40 -7.66 16.09
C VAL A 163 29.00 -7.57 15.46
N GLY A 164 28.72 -6.44 14.79
CA GLY A 164 27.45 -6.16 14.15
C GLY A 164 26.32 -5.67 15.07
N TYR A 165 26.61 -5.37 16.33
CA TYR A 165 25.67 -4.73 17.25
C TYR A 165 25.97 -3.24 17.41
N THR A 166 24.90 -2.48 17.67
CA THR A 166 24.96 -1.06 18.05
C THR A 166 24.79 -0.94 19.56
N LYS A 167 25.74 -0.29 20.24
CA LYS A 167 25.67 0.02 21.68
C LYS A 167 24.76 1.22 21.93
N LEU A 168 23.80 1.09 22.86
CA LEU A 168 23.12 2.26 23.43
C LEU A 168 24.07 2.94 24.42
N ASN A 169 24.43 4.20 24.17
CA ASN A 169 25.36 4.96 25.01
C ASN A 169 24.71 5.50 26.29
N VAL A 170 24.06 4.61 27.05
CA VAL A 170 23.48 4.89 28.36
C VAL A 170 23.87 3.73 29.28
N ASP A 171 24.52 4.07 30.41
CA ASP A 171 24.86 3.09 31.43
C ASP A 171 23.58 2.67 32.18
N LEU A 172 23.23 1.39 32.13
CA LEU A 172 22.07 0.85 32.82
C LEU A 172 22.23 0.90 34.35
N ASN A 173 23.48 0.96 34.83
CA ASN A 173 23.83 1.17 36.24
C ASN A 173 24.06 2.65 36.58
N TYR A 174 23.65 3.60 35.72
CA TYR A 174 23.91 5.02 35.97
C TYR A 174 23.42 5.43 37.36
N SER A 175 24.31 6.02 38.16
CA SER A 175 24.10 6.39 39.57
C SER A 175 23.84 5.24 40.57
N ALA A 176 23.83 3.99 40.12
CA ALA A 176 23.98 2.81 40.97
C ALA A 176 25.46 2.46 41.13
N SER A 177 25.90 2.08 42.32
CA SER A 177 27.31 1.71 42.55
C SER A 177 27.62 0.36 41.90
N GLY A 178 28.24 0.31 40.72
CA GLY A 178 28.55 -0.92 39.99
C GLY A 178 29.40 -0.71 38.73
N PRO A 179 29.75 -1.78 37.97
CA PRO A 179 30.38 -1.68 36.65
C PRO A 179 29.44 -1.06 35.61
N PHE A 180 29.97 -0.49 34.53
CA PHE A 180 29.13 0.03 33.45
C PHE A 180 28.48 -1.13 32.70
N VAL A 181 27.17 -1.03 32.50
CA VAL A 181 26.36 -2.02 31.79
C VAL A 181 25.68 -1.33 30.62
N PHE A 182 25.78 -1.88 29.41
CA PHE A 182 25.19 -1.30 28.21
C PHE A 182 24.32 -2.31 27.48
N LEU A 183 23.13 -1.87 27.07
CA LEU A 183 22.28 -2.62 26.16
C LEU A 183 22.76 -2.42 24.72
N CYS A 184 22.92 -3.52 24.00
CA CYS A 184 23.29 -3.55 22.58
C CYS A 184 22.13 -4.14 21.77
N TYR A 185 21.95 -3.66 20.55
CA TYR A 185 20.93 -4.17 19.64
C TYR A 185 21.48 -4.37 18.23
N LYS A 186 20.89 -5.30 17.48
CA LYS A 186 21.20 -5.55 16.08
C LYS A 186 19.96 -5.37 15.22
N THR A 187 20.08 -4.59 14.15
CA THR A 187 19.03 -4.46 13.13
C THR A 187 19.31 -5.43 11.99
N GLY A 188 18.27 -6.09 11.48
CA GLY A 188 18.41 -7.15 10.48
C GLY A 188 19.23 -8.35 10.93
N GLY A 189 19.70 -9.16 9.96
CA GLY A 189 20.47 -10.39 10.22
C GLY A 189 19.66 -11.66 9.99
N PRO A 190 20.06 -12.81 10.57
CA PRO A 190 19.39 -14.09 10.34
C PRO A 190 18.12 -14.28 11.18
N SER A 191 17.98 -13.53 12.28
CA SER A 191 16.91 -13.66 13.26
C SER A 191 15.71 -12.78 12.90
N ARG A 192 14.47 -13.27 13.07
CA ARG A 192 13.25 -12.48 12.86
C ARG A 192 13.20 -11.25 13.80
N PRO A 193 12.45 -10.19 13.42
CA PRO A 193 12.25 -9.02 14.27
C PRO A 193 11.71 -9.35 15.66
N ILE A 194 12.08 -8.54 16.65
CA ILE A 194 11.58 -8.62 18.02
C ILE A 194 10.21 -7.93 18.09
N ALA A 195 9.20 -8.66 18.56
CA ALA A 195 7.82 -8.20 18.69
C ALA A 195 7.54 -7.49 20.03
N HIS A 196 8.30 -7.84 21.08
CA HIS A 196 8.13 -7.28 22.42
C HIS A 196 9.40 -7.43 23.26
N ILE A 197 9.63 -6.49 24.19
CA ILE A 197 10.69 -6.55 25.19
C ILE A 197 10.07 -6.23 26.55
N LYS A 198 10.39 -7.03 27.56
CA LYS A 198 9.90 -6.92 28.93
C LYS A 198 11.07 -6.86 29.91
N VAL A 199 11.03 -5.90 30.83
CA VAL A 199 11.92 -5.88 31.99
C VAL A 199 11.29 -6.73 33.09
N VAL A 200 12.08 -7.56 33.77
CA VAL A 200 11.62 -8.45 34.83
C VAL A 200 12.49 -8.26 36.06
N HIS A 201 11.84 -8.11 37.22
CA HIS A 201 12.48 -8.12 38.53
C HIS A 201 12.38 -9.52 39.15
N THR A 202 13.47 -10.01 39.71
CA THR A 202 13.52 -11.27 40.47
C THR A 202 14.09 -11.04 41.86
N PRO A 203 13.59 -11.71 42.91
CA PRO A 203 14.16 -11.64 44.25
C PRO A 203 15.52 -12.36 44.36
N ASP A 204 15.88 -13.16 43.35
CA ASP A 204 17.17 -13.84 43.27
C ASP A 204 17.95 -13.37 42.03
N PRO A 205 19.00 -12.54 42.21
CA PRO A 205 19.83 -12.02 41.11
C PRO A 205 20.63 -13.07 40.34
N GLU A 206 20.83 -14.27 40.90
CA GLU A 206 21.62 -15.35 40.28
C GLU A 206 20.76 -16.30 39.45
N THR A 207 19.44 -16.29 39.66
CA THR A 207 18.50 -17.18 38.94
C THR A 207 17.92 -16.48 37.72
N LEU A 208 18.14 -17.08 36.54
CA LEU A 208 17.59 -16.59 35.28
C LEU A 208 16.06 -16.78 35.24
N PRO A 209 15.26 -15.71 35.07
CA PRO A 209 13.81 -15.84 35.03
C PRO A 209 13.36 -16.59 33.78
N GLN A 210 12.41 -17.51 33.95
CA GLN A 210 11.75 -18.22 32.85
C GLN A 210 10.36 -17.67 32.62
N LEU A 211 10.15 -17.01 31.48
CA LEU A 211 8.87 -16.46 31.08
C LEU A 211 8.38 -17.18 29.81
N LYS A 212 7.16 -17.75 29.89
CA LYS A 212 6.53 -18.49 28.79
C LYS A 212 6.46 -17.59 27.53
N GLY A 213 7.06 -18.03 26.42
CA GLY A 213 7.05 -17.29 25.15
C GLY A 213 8.12 -16.20 25.01
N TYR A 214 9.04 -16.07 25.97
CA TYR A 214 10.14 -15.10 25.93
C TYR A 214 11.50 -15.78 26.03
N THR A 215 12.50 -15.14 25.41
CA THR A 215 13.92 -15.43 25.60
C THR A 215 14.49 -14.43 26.59
N THR A 216 15.12 -14.91 27.65
CA THR A 216 15.76 -14.08 28.69
C THR A 216 17.23 -13.86 28.34
N LEU A 217 17.70 -12.61 28.36
CA LEU A 217 19.13 -12.32 28.24
C LEU A 217 19.86 -12.80 29.50
N PRO A 218 21.01 -13.49 29.36
CA PRO A 218 21.67 -14.16 30.49
C PRO A 218 22.32 -13.20 31.49
N VAL A 219 22.41 -11.91 31.17
CA VAL A 219 23.11 -10.91 31.98
C VAL A 219 22.11 -10.15 32.85
N ASN A 220 22.37 -10.12 34.15
CA ASN A 220 21.68 -9.24 35.09
C ASN A 220 22.07 -7.77 34.79
N CYS A 221 21.09 -6.94 34.46
CA CYS A 221 21.28 -5.55 34.05
C CYS A 221 21.80 -4.66 35.20
N ASN A 222 21.61 -5.05 36.46
CA ASN A 222 22.14 -4.35 37.62
C ASN A 222 23.30 -5.09 38.31
N ILE A 223 24.03 -5.93 37.56
CA ILE A 223 25.14 -6.73 38.07
C ILE A 223 26.19 -5.85 38.78
N GLY A 224 26.72 -6.37 39.89
CA GLY A 224 27.75 -5.70 40.68
C GLY A 224 27.25 -4.53 41.55
N THR A 225 25.93 -4.28 41.56
CA THR A 225 25.32 -3.29 42.47
C THR A 225 25.00 -3.89 43.85
N LYS A 226 24.54 -3.05 44.79
CA LYS A 226 24.14 -3.48 46.15
C LYS A 226 22.69 -3.99 46.21
N SER A 227 22.01 -4.05 45.07
CA SER A 227 20.60 -4.47 44.99
C SER A 227 20.44 -5.95 45.32
N THR A 228 19.40 -6.28 46.10
CA THR A 228 18.94 -7.66 46.31
C THR A 228 17.93 -8.11 45.25
N THR A 229 17.57 -7.24 44.32
CA THR A 229 16.63 -7.51 43.22
C THR A 229 17.42 -7.68 41.94
N GLY A 230 17.33 -8.83 41.28
CA GLY A 230 17.88 -9.03 39.94
C GLY A 230 17.01 -8.38 38.87
N VAL A 231 17.63 -7.76 37.88
CA VAL A 231 16.93 -7.08 36.77
C VAL A 231 17.32 -7.74 35.46
N PHE A 232 16.37 -8.34 34.77
CA PHE A 232 16.62 -9.03 33.50
C PHE A 232 15.76 -8.46 32.37
N ILE A 233 16.32 -8.49 31.16
CA ILE A 233 15.60 -8.14 29.94
C ILE A 233 15.19 -9.43 29.24
N CYS A 234 13.89 -9.58 29.02
CA CYS A 234 13.27 -10.67 28.28
C CYS A 234 12.73 -10.12 26.96
N TYR A 235 12.75 -10.91 25.89
CA TYR A 235 12.20 -10.48 24.62
C TYR A 235 11.50 -11.62 23.87
N SER A 236 10.54 -11.27 23.02
CA SER A 236 9.79 -12.22 22.19
C SER A 236 9.90 -11.82 20.72
N ARG A 237 10.05 -12.80 19.83
CA ARG A 237 10.19 -12.57 18.38
C ARG A 237 8.84 -12.67 17.68
N VAL A 238 8.72 -11.98 16.55
CA VAL A 238 7.56 -12.15 15.67
C VAL A 238 7.47 -13.63 15.23
N PRO A 239 6.30 -14.27 15.33
CA PRO A 239 6.11 -15.64 14.85
C PRO A 239 6.43 -15.80 13.35
N ALA A 240 6.95 -16.95 12.92
CA ALA A 240 7.28 -17.22 11.51
C ALA A 240 6.11 -16.91 10.58
N THR A 241 4.93 -17.43 10.87
CA THR A 241 3.72 -17.25 10.05
C THR A 241 3.31 -15.78 9.95
N VAL A 242 3.49 -15.02 11.03
CA VAL A 242 3.18 -13.59 11.09
C VAL A 242 4.19 -12.79 10.25
N PHE A 243 5.49 -13.11 10.37
CA PHE A 243 6.56 -12.45 9.60
C PHE A 243 6.53 -12.81 8.11
N GLN A 244 6.26 -14.07 7.76
CA GLN A 244 6.09 -14.52 6.38
C GLN A 244 4.98 -13.78 5.65
N ASN A 245 3.93 -13.40 6.37
CA ASN A 245 2.84 -12.58 5.85
C ASN A 245 3.08 -11.08 5.99
N LEU A 246 4.22 -10.65 6.55
CA LEU A 246 4.50 -9.25 6.92
C LEU A 246 3.33 -8.64 7.72
N SER A 247 2.77 -9.40 8.66
CA SER A 247 1.71 -8.99 9.58
C SER A 247 2.26 -8.58 10.93
N GLY A 248 1.48 -7.82 11.70
CA GLY A 248 1.82 -7.47 13.06
C GLY A 248 2.82 -6.34 13.21
N LEU A 249 3.25 -6.17 14.45
CA LEU A 249 4.10 -5.07 14.91
C LEU A 249 5.45 -5.61 15.37
N ALA A 250 6.51 -4.84 15.13
CA ALA A 250 7.85 -5.14 15.60
C ALA A 250 8.54 -3.87 16.12
N ILE A 251 9.55 -4.08 16.96
CA ILE A 251 10.33 -3.01 17.57
C ILE A 251 11.33 -2.46 16.56
N GLN A 252 11.27 -1.15 16.33
CA GLN A 252 12.15 -0.47 15.39
C GLN A 252 13.29 0.28 16.09
N ALA A 253 13.04 0.86 17.26
CA ALA A 253 14.05 1.61 18.00
C ALA A 253 13.90 1.39 19.52
N LEU A 254 15.02 1.58 20.22
CA LEU A 254 15.13 1.49 21.68
C LEU A 254 15.73 2.78 22.24
N ASN A 255 15.34 3.14 23.45
CA ASN A 255 15.98 4.16 24.25
C ASN A 255 15.90 3.81 25.74
N VAL A 256 16.84 4.32 26.53
CA VAL A 256 16.84 4.21 27.99
C VAL A 256 16.97 5.61 28.57
N SER A 257 16.01 6.02 29.40
CA SER A 257 15.98 7.35 30.00
C SER A 257 15.21 7.37 31.32
N SER A 258 15.44 8.39 32.13
CA SER A 258 14.64 8.68 33.33
C SER A 258 13.34 9.43 33.00
N GLU A 259 13.26 10.03 31.82
CA GLU A 259 12.08 10.77 31.33
C GLU A 259 11.32 9.95 30.29
N SER A 260 9.99 10.14 30.24
CA SER A 260 9.13 9.52 29.24
C SER A 260 9.35 10.14 27.85
N ILE A 261 9.43 9.30 26.82
CA ILE A 261 9.62 9.75 25.44
C ILE A 261 8.30 9.72 24.71
N GLU A 262 7.89 10.87 24.17
CA GLU A 262 6.66 10.98 23.38
C GLU A 262 6.69 10.00 22.19
N GLY A 263 5.65 9.17 22.09
CA GLY A 263 5.50 8.17 21.03
C GLY A 263 6.22 6.84 21.26
N ALA A 264 6.96 6.66 22.36
CA ALA A 264 7.51 5.35 22.73
C ALA A 264 6.62 4.65 23.76
N VAL A 265 6.63 3.31 23.78
CA VAL A 265 6.15 2.53 24.94
C VAL A 265 7.26 2.55 25.98
N GLN A 266 6.93 2.91 27.21
CA GLN A 266 7.84 2.83 28.34
C GLN A 266 7.52 1.59 29.19
N SER A 267 8.55 0.80 29.52
CA SER A 267 8.48 -0.30 30.48
C SER A 267 8.09 0.23 31.86
N PRO A 268 7.24 -0.48 32.63
CA PRO A 268 6.78 -0.04 33.94
C PRO A 268 7.83 -0.24 35.04
N LEU A 269 8.85 -1.06 34.79
CA LEU A 269 9.86 -1.42 35.78
C LEU A 269 11.17 -0.65 35.59
N ASP A 270 11.73 -0.22 36.74
CA ASP A 270 13.03 0.47 36.84
C ASP A 270 14.19 -0.50 36.60
N LEU A 271 15.10 -0.15 35.71
CA LEU A 271 16.33 -0.90 35.41
C LEU A 271 17.34 -0.84 36.56
N ASN A 272 17.25 0.16 37.44
CA ASN A 272 18.09 0.34 38.62
C ASN A 272 17.46 -0.17 39.93
N ALA A 273 16.38 -0.95 39.84
CA ALA A 273 15.59 -1.37 40.99
C ALA A 273 16.43 -1.99 42.13
N GLY A 274 16.07 -1.62 43.36
CA GLY A 274 16.73 -2.06 44.59
C GLY A 274 18.00 -1.29 44.99
N ASN A 275 18.38 -0.26 44.22
CA ASN A 275 19.46 0.68 44.59
C ASN A 275 18.90 2.00 45.15
N ALA A 276 18.87 2.13 46.47
CA ALA A 276 18.35 3.33 47.13
C ALA A 276 19.13 4.60 46.74
N GLY A 277 18.43 5.62 46.24
CA GLY A 277 18.99 6.91 45.84
C GLY A 277 19.56 6.97 44.41
N ALA A 278 19.53 5.86 43.67
CA ALA A 278 19.87 5.86 42.25
C ALA A 278 18.75 6.52 41.41
N THR A 279 19.14 7.11 40.29
CA THR A 279 18.22 7.67 39.29
C THR A 279 17.47 6.51 38.63
N PRO A 280 16.13 6.50 38.64
CA PRO A 280 15.37 5.46 37.97
C PRO A 280 15.56 5.55 36.46
N LEU A 281 15.76 4.41 35.82
CA LEU A 281 15.94 4.30 34.37
C LEU A 281 14.89 3.35 33.80
N PHE A 282 14.24 3.78 32.72
CA PHE A 282 13.21 2.98 32.07
C PHE A 282 13.60 2.69 30.62
N LEU A 283 13.40 1.44 30.21
CA LEU A 283 13.50 1.04 28.81
C LEU A 283 12.26 1.56 28.06
N SER A 284 12.48 2.22 26.93
CA SER A 284 11.42 2.66 26.03
C SER A 284 11.66 2.15 24.61
N TYR A 285 10.60 1.83 23.87
CA TYR A 285 10.70 1.29 22.52
C TYR A 285 9.61 1.81 21.58
N THR A 286 9.88 1.84 20.28
CA THR A 286 8.90 2.21 19.25
C THR A 286 8.40 0.97 18.51
N LEU A 287 7.07 0.86 18.36
CA LEU A 287 6.40 -0.22 17.63
C LEU A 287 5.95 0.27 16.25
N ASN A 288 6.25 -0.51 15.21
CA ASN A 288 5.82 -0.24 13.85
C ASN A 288 5.36 -1.52 13.13
N PRO A 289 4.43 -1.40 12.16
CA PRO A 289 3.92 -2.51 11.36
C PRO A 289 4.98 -3.13 10.44
N LEU A 290 4.92 -4.45 10.24
CA LEU A 290 5.81 -5.15 9.31
C LEU A 290 5.44 -4.92 7.84
N GLY A 291 4.13 -4.87 7.52
CA GLY A 291 3.57 -4.78 6.16
C GLY A 291 3.13 -3.38 5.72
N GLY A 292 3.42 -2.37 6.53
CA GLY A 292 3.19 -0.96 6.20
C GLY A 292 4.22 -0.08 6.89
N PHE A 293 4.07 1.22 6.82
CA PHE A 293 4.89 2.13 7.61
C PHE A 293 4.09 3.34 8.09
N VAL A 294 4.48 3.89 9.25
CA VAL A 294 3.97 5.17 9.72
C VAL A 294 4.77 6.28 9.08
N CYS A 295 4.06 7.19 8.41
CA CYS A 295 4.66 8.40 7.86
C CYS A 295 5.06 9.32 9.04
N GLY A 296 6.31 9.23 9.51
CA GLY A 296 6.77 9.97 10.70
C GLY A 296 8.27 10.30 10.78
N GLN A 297 9.14 9.29 10.71
CA GLN A 297 10.58 9.49 10.81
C GLN A 297 11.41 8.31 10.25
N HIS A 298 10.81 7.51 9.38
CA HIS A 298 11.49 6.44 8.67
C HIS A 298 11.98 7.04 7.35
N GLY A 299 13.30 7.13 7.18
CA GLY A 299 13.95 7.93 6.13
C GLY A 299 13.50 7.64 4.69
N MET A 300 13.96 8.48 3.77
CA MET A 300 13.69 8.45 2.32
C MET A 300 12.26 8.85 1.92
N CYS A 301 11.56 9.67 2.70
CA CYS A 301 10.36 10.32 2.19
C CYS A 301 10.77 11.37 1.14
N LEU A 302 10.39 11.18 -0.12
CA LEU A 302 10.72 12.12 -1.21
C LEU A 302 10.15 13.54 -1.00
N PHE A 303 9.15 13.67 -0.12
CA PHE A 303 8.55 14.95 0.28
C PHE A 303 9.11 15.53 1.59
N GLU A 304 10.04 14.83 2.27
CA GLU A 304 10.71 15.32 3.48
C GLU A 304 11.27 16.74 3.31
N PRO A 305 11.93 17.10 2.19
CA PRO A 305 12.43 18.48 1.99
C PRO A 305 11.33 19.53 1.83
N ARG A 306 10.09 19.13 1.49
CA ARG A 306 8.96 20.04 1.22
C ARG A 306 8.18 20.39 2.49
N ILE A 307 8.47 19.73 3.62
CA ILE A 307 7.84 19.95 4.92
C ILE A 307 8.90 20.51 5.85
N ARG A 308 8.76 21.77 6.29
CA ARG A 308 9.66 22.33 7.31
C ARG A 308 9.38 21.63 8.64
N HIS A 309 10.32 20.83 9.12
CA HIS A 309 10.16 20.02 10.33
C HIS A 309 10.20 20.86 11.60
N GLU A 310 9.22 20.64 12.48
CA GLU A 310 9.49 20.55 13.91
C GLU A 310 9.71 19.07 14.24
N ASN A 311 10.83 18.74 14.90
CA ASN A 311 11.30 17.37 15.17
C ASN A 311 10.29 16.55 16.01
N ARG A 312 9.26 15.96 15.40
CA ARG A 312 8.37 15.01 16.07
C ARG A 312 8.57 13.58 15.54
N LYS A 313 9.07 12.70 16.41
CA LYS A 313 9.03 11.24 16.17
C LYS A 313 7.56 10.82 16.22
N THR A 314 7.06 10.12 15.21
CA THR A 314 5.65 9.71 15.14
C THR A 314 5.55 8.19 15.19
N SER A 315 4.75 7.69 16.12
CA SER A 315 4.62 6.27 16.44
C SER A 315 3.25 5.73 16.04
N TRP A 316 3.17 4.43 15.74
CA TRP A 316 1.90 3.74 15.49
C TRP A 316 0.90 3.89 16.65
N LEU A 317 1.42 4.06 17.86
CA LEU A 317 0.62 4.19 19.09
C LEU A 317 -0.10 5.55 19.22
N GLN A 318 0.21 6.50 18.34
CA GLN A 318 -0.41 7.82 18.30
C GLN A 318 -1.53 7.92 17.26
N LEU A 319 -1.89 6.81 16.60
CA LEU A 319 -2.95 6.76 15.60
C LEU A 319 -4.33 6.73 16.27
N SER A 320 -5.30 7.45 15.71
CA SER A 320 -6.70 7.32 16.11
C SER A 320 -7.31 6.01 15.58
N SER A 321 -8.40 5.55 16.18
CA SER A 321 -9.14 4.36 15.73
C SER A 321 -9.54 4.38 14.26
N ALA A 322 -9.98 5.53 13.74
CA ALA A 322 -10.36 5.69 12.34
C ALA A 322 -9.16 5.47 11.41
N GLN A 323 -7.98 5.96 11.82
CA GLN A 323 -6.74 5.79 11.08
C GLN A 323 -6.23 4.36 11.12
N VAL A 324 -6.34 3.71 12.28
CA VAL A 324 -6.01 2.29 12.42
C VAL A 324 -6.97 1.42 11.62
N THR A 325 -8.26 1.72 11.62
CA THR A 325 -9.26 0.98 10.83
C THR A 325 -8.96 1.07 9.33
N ALA A 326 -8.59 2.26 8.85
CA ALA A 326 -8.19 2.43 7.46
C ALA A 326 -6.84 1.77 7.12
N ALA A 327 -5.88 1.84 8.04
CA ALA A 327 -4.63 1.12 7.94
C ALA A 327 -4.88 -0.39 7.76
N GLN A 328 -5.76 -0.97 8.59
CA GLN A 328 -6.16 -2.36 8.50
C GLN A 328 -6.88 -2.68 7.19
N HIS A 329 -7.75 -1.79 6.70
CA HIS A 329 -8.43 -2.00 5.42
C HIS A 329 -7.45 -2.03 4.23
N LEU A 330 -6.45 -1.15 4.25
CA LEU A 330 -5.40 -1.09 3.24
C LEU A 330 -4.48 -2.30 3.28
N ASP A 331 -4.03 -2.62 4.48
CA ASP A 331 -3.22 -3.79 4.76
C ASP A 331 -3.96 -5.07 4.32
N ALA A 332 -5.25 -5.21 4.62
CA ALA A 332 -6.08 -6.31 4.14
C ALA A 332 -6.18 -6.37 2.61
N THR A 333 -6.28 -5.22 1.94
CA THR A 333 -6.34 -5.16 0.47
C THR A 333 -5.00 -5.58 -0.16
N GLN A 334 -3.89 -5.06 0.35
CA GLN A 334 -2.54 -5.47 -0.07
C GLN A 334 -2.30 -6.97 0.18
N ARG A 335 -2.72 -7.46 1.34
CA ARG A 335 -2.63 -8.88 1.71
C ARG A 335 -3.44 -9.78 0.79
N ARG A 336 -4.64 -9.37 0.37
CA ARG A 336 -5.43 -10.14 -0.61
C ARG A 336 -4.65 -10.32 -1.90
N VAL A 337 -4.02 -9.26 -2.41
CA VAL A 337 -3.19 -9.34 -3.61
C VAL A 337 -1.98 -10.25 -3.41
N TRP A 338 -1.29 -10.16 -2.27
CA TRP A 338 -0.20 -11.08 -1.94
C TRP A 338 -0.66 -12.52 -1.83
N HIS A 339 -1.82 -12.75 -1.22
CA HIS A 339 -2.39 -14.07 -1.04
C HIS A 339 -2.78 -14.70 -2.37
N GLU A 340 -3.43 -13.95 -3.27
CA GLU A 340 -3.75 -14.40 -4.62
C GLU A 340 -2.48 -14.74 -5.42
N ALA A 341 -1.44 -13.92 -5.32
CA ALA A 341 -0.16 -14.20 -5.97
C ALA A 341 0.52 -15.45 -5.39
N ALA A 342 0.49 -15.62 -4.06
CA ALA A 342 1.03 -16.79 -3.38
C ALA A 342 0.25 -18.07 -3.73
N ILE A 343 -1.09 -18.01 -3.81
CA ILE A 343 -1.92 -19.13 -4.25
C ILE A 343 -1.52 -19.56 -5.66
N LYS A 344 -1.39 -18.61 -6.60
CA LYS A 344 -0.95 -18.92 -7.97
C LYS A 344 0.43 -19.56 -8.01
N HIS A 345 1.36 -19.07 -7.19
CA HIS A 345 2.69 -19.65 -7.05
C HIS A 345 2.62 -21.10 -6.56
N PHE A 346 1.89 -21.38 -5.47
CA PHE A 346 1.75 -22.73 -4.95
C PHE A 346 0.99 -23.67 -5.89
N GLN A 347 -0.01 -23.19 -6.64
CA GLN A 347 -0.70 -23.97 -7.66
C GLN A 347 0.23 -24.49 -8.77
N ILE A 348 1.36 -23.82 -9.00
CA ILE A 348 2.38 -24.22 -9.99
C ILE A 348 3.45 -25.11 -9.34
N GLU A 349 4.00 -24.70 -8.19
CA GLU A 349 5.15 -25.37 -7.59
C GLU A 349 4.79 -26.65 -6.82
N GLU A 350 3.62 -26.74 -6.20
CA GLU A 350 3.21 -27.94 -5.44
C GLU A 350 3.11 -29.19 -6.35
N PRO A 351 2.41 -29.16 -7.51
CA PRO A 351 2.41 -30.30 -8.43
C PRO A 351 3.81 -30.70 -8.90
N ARG A 352 4.66 -29.73 -9.21
CA ARG A 352 6.05 -29.94 -9.65
C ARG A 352 6.88 -30.61 -8.55
N LEU A 353 6.71 -30.16 -7.30
CA LEU A 353 7.37 -30.77 -6.15
C LEU A 353 6.89 -32.21 -5.94
N LYS A 354 5.58 -32.48 -6.03
CA LYS A 354 5.03 -33.85 -5.94
C LYS A 354 5.64 -34.78 -6.98
N GLU A 355 5.73 -34.33 -8.23
CA GLU A 355 6.32 -35.09 -9.34
C GLU A 355 7.81 -35.38 -9.06
N MET A 356 8.57 -34.38 -8.63
CA MET A 356 9.98 -34.53 -8.30
C MET A 356 10.21 -35.52 -7.15
N LEU A 357 9.44 -35.41 -6.06
CA LEU A 357 9.55 -36.33 -4.91
C LEU A 357 9.19 -37.77 -5.29
N THR A 358 8.16 -37.94 -6.11
CA THR A 358 7.74 -39.25 -6.64
C THR A 358 8.84 -39.84 -7.53
N GLY A 359 9.43 -39.03 -8.42
CA GLY A 359 10.53 -39.45 -9.28
C GLY A 359 11.79 -39.83 -8.50
N GLN A 360 12.13 -39.09 -7.43
CA GLN A 360 13.24 -39.43 -6.55
C GLN A 360 13.03 -40.78 -5.86
N LEU A 361 11.83 -41.01 -5.31
CA LEU A 361 11.49 -42.27 -4.66
C LEU A 361 11.54 -43.46 -5.64
N GLN A 362 11.11 -43.28 -6.89
CA GLN A 362 11.22 -44.29 -7.93
C GLN A 362 12.68 -44.58 -8.30
N ASN A 363 13.50 -43.54 -8.47
CA ASN A 363 14.93 -43.68 -8.80
C ASN A 363 15.69 -44.46 -7.73
N THR A 364 15.34 -44.32 -6.45
CA THR A 364 15.97 -45.06 -5.34
C THR A 364 15.73 -46.58 -5.41
N MET A 365 14.71 -47.05 -6.12
CA MET A 365 14.47 -48.49 -6.30
C MET A 365 15.59 -49.20 -7.06
N LYS A 366 16.45 -48.48 -7.80
CA LYS A 366 17.60 -49.07 -8.50
C LYS A 366 18.61 -49.72 -7.54
N TYR A 367 18.67 -49.31 -6.27
CA TYR A 367 19.57 -49.90 -5.29
C TYR A 367 19.09 -51.27 -4.78
N GLU A 368 17.82 -51.62 -5.00
CA GLU A 368 17.24 -52.93 -4.65
C GLU A 368 17.43 -53.98 -5.74
N ARG A 369 18.01 -53.59 -6.88
CA ARG A 369 18.34 -54.51 -7.97
C ARG A 369 19.45 -55.46 -7.54
N LYS A 370 19.15 -56.77 -7.55
CA LYS A 370 20.10 -57.82 -7.16
C LYS A 370 21.37 -57.80 -8.00
N ASP A 371 21.23 -57.62 -9.31
CA ASP A 371 22.37 -57.54 -10.23
C ASP A 371 23.27 -56.33 -9.95
N TYR A 372 22.74 -55.25 -9.40
CA TYR A 372 23.53 -54.08 -9.00
C TYR A 372 24.26 -54.34 -7.69
N GLN A 373 23.57 -54.94 -6.71
CA GLN A 373 24.15 -55.30 -5.41
C GLN A 373 25.27 -56.34 -5.55
N GLU A 374 25.10 -57.35 -6.42
CA GLU A 374 26.14 -58.35 -6.69
C GLU A 374 27.41 -57.73 -7.28
N LYS A 375 27.29 -56.79 -8.22
CA LYS A 375 28.44 -56.04 -8.77
C LYS A 375 29.14 -55.19 -7.72
N ALA A 376 28.39 -54.56 -6.82
CA ALA A 376 28.95 -53.79 -5.72
C ALA A 376 29.69 -54.70 -4.73
N LEU A 377 29.10 -55.82 -4.32
CA LEU A 377 29.73 -56.82 -3.44
C LEU A 377 31.03 -57.38 -4.03
N ALA A 378 31.06 -57.64 -5.34
CA ALA A 378 32.27 -58.09 -6.02
C ALA A 378 33.41 -57.04 -6.01
N THR A 379 33.07 -55.77 -5.79
CA THR A 379 34.01 -54.64 -5.80
C THR A 379 34.48 -54.25 -4.39
N ILE A 380 33.63 -54.42 -3.38
CA ILE A 380 33.92 -54.02 -1.99
C ILE A 380 34.88 -55.02 -1.34
N PRO A 381 36.04 -54.58 -0.79
CA PRO A 381 37.01 -55.46 -0.13
C PRO A 381 36.56 -55.81 1.30
N LEU A 382 35.47 -56.56 1.43
CA LEU A 382 34.79 -56.79 2.71
C LEU A 382 35.70 -57.40 3.79
N THR A 383 36.55 -58.37 3.44
CA THR A 383 37.49 -58.99 4.37
C THR A 383 38.45 -57.97 4.99
N MET A 384 38.99 -57.06 4.15
CA MET A 384 39.89 -56.00 4.61
C MET A 384 39.15 -55.00 5.52
N LEU A 385 37.91 -54.64 5.18
CA LEU A 385 37.10 -53.74 6.02
C LEU A 385 36.83 -54.38 7.40
N HIS A 386 36.52 -55.67 7.44
CA HIS A 386 36.32 -56.42 8.68
C HIS A 386 37.61 -56.49 9.52
N GLU A 387 38.77 -56.74 8.90
CA GLU A 387 40.06 -56.74 9.60
C GLU A 387 40.38 -55.37 10.19
N ARG A 388 40.20 -54.29 9.40
CA ARG A 388 40.39 -52.91 9.87
C ARG A 388 39.46 -52.59 11.04
N ALA A 389 38.18 -52.97 10.93
CA ALA A 389 37.19 -52.77 11.99
C ALA A 389 37.59 -53.48 13.30
N ARG A 390 38.08 -54.73 13.23
CA ARG A 390 38.57 -55.47 14.41
C ARG A 390 39.85 -54.89 15.00
N SER A 391 40.69 -54.29 14.16
CA SER A 391 41.98 -53.73 14.56
C SER A 391 41.91 -52.28 15.08
N ASN A 392 40.76 -51.60 14.95
CA ASN A 392 40.63 -50.21 15.36
C ASN A 392 40.72 -50.11 16.90
N PRO A 393 41.68 -49.33 17.46
CA PRO A 393 41.82 -49.18 18.91
C PRO A 393 40.67 -48.42 19.57
N THR A 394 39.89 -47.67 18.80
CA THR A 394 38.71 -46.92 19.25
C THR A 394 37.55 -47.15 18.27
N PRO A 395 36.93 -48.34 18.28
CA PRO A 395 35.87 -48.68 17.34
C PRO A 395 34.56 -47.98 17.69
N GLN A 396 33.65 -47.90 16.72
CA GLN A 396 32.24 -47.59 16.97
C GLN A 396 31.59 -48.60 17.94
N PRO A 397 30.44 -48.26 18.56
CA PRO A 397 29.81 -49.10 19.58
C PRO A 397 29.46 -50.52 19.12
N THR A 398 29.17 -50.73 17.83
CA THR A 398 28.95 -52.05 17.24
C THR A 398 29.95 -52.34 16.12
N PHE A 399 30.17 -53.63 15.87
CA PHE A 399 31.02 -54.07 14.77
C PHE A 399 30.47 -53.59 13.42
N GLU A 400 29.15 -53.63 13.25
CA GLU A 400 28.45 -53.19 12.05
C GLU A 400 28.60 -51.68 11.80
N ASP A 401 28.49 -50.85 12.84
CA ASP A 401 28.71 -49.40 12.73
C ASP A 401 30.20 -49.08 12.44
N GLU A 402 31.13 -49.87 12.98
CA GLU A 402 32.57 -49.71 12.71
C GLU A 402 32.89 -50.11 11.26
N VAL A 403 32.31 -51.20 10.75
CA VAL A 403 32.45 -51.60 9.34
C VAL A 403 31.90 -50.52 8.42
N LEU A 404 30.78 -49.88 8.77
CA LEU A 404 30.25 -48.72 8.04
C LEU A 404 31.25 -47.55 8.05
N ARG A 405 31.88 -47.25 9.20
CA ARG A 405 32.93 -46.22 9.27
C ARG A 405 34.13 -46.55 8.40
N GLN A 406 34.58 -47.81 8.39
CA GLN A 406 35.68 -48.25 7.52
C GLN A 406 35.30 -48.21 6.04
N LEU A 407 34.04 -48.50 5.69
CA LEU A 407 33.52 -48.38 4.34
C LEU A 407 33.59 -46.92 3.85
N ILE A 408 33.16 -45.95 4.67
CA ILE A 408 33.26 -44.51 4.34
C ILE A 408 34.73 -44.13 4.05
N ARG A 409 35.65 -44.53 4.93
CA ARG A 409 37.09 -44.24 4.77
C ARG A 409 37.67 -44.86 3.52
N TRP A 410 37.40 -46.15 3.27
CA TRP A 410 37.84 -46.82 2.05
C TRP A 410 37.27 -46.15 0.80
N PHE A 411 35.99 -45.78 0.84
CA PHE A 411 35.33 -45.14 -0.30
C PHE A 411 36.03 -43.84 -0.70
N LYS A 412 36.36 -42.99 0.28
CA LYS A 412 37.04 -41.71 0.03
C LYS A 412 38.51 -41.83 -0.33
N HIS A 413 39.26 -42.61 0.44
CA HIS A 413 40.72 -42.56 0.40
C HIS A 413 41.33 -43.58 -0.58
N GLU A 414 40.56 -44.59 -1.01
CA GLU A 414 41.08 -45.71 -1.82
C GLU A 414 40.25 -46.03 -3.06
N PHE A 415 38.92 -45.88 -3.01
CA PHE A 415 38.05 -46.36 -4.08
C PHE A 415 37.64 -45.28 -5.08
N PHE A 416 37.15 -44.14 -4.61
CA PHE A 416 36.48 -43.14 -5.42
C PHE A 416 37.26 -41.81 -5.40
N SER A 417 37.30 -41.12 -6.54
CA SER A 417 38.07 -39.90 -6.74
C SER A 417 37.18 -38.69 -7.06
N TRP A 418 37.55 -37.52 -6.56
CA TRP A 418 36.82 -36.28 -6.81
C TRP A 418 37.20 -35.69 -8.17
N MET A 419 36.22 -35.33 -9.00
CA MET A 419 36.44 -34.75 -10.34
C MET A 419 35.99 -33.28 -10.41
N ASN A 420 36.97 -32.37 -10.44
CA ASN A 420 36.73 -30.95 -10.77
C ASN A 420 36.66 -30.76 -12.29
N SER A 421 37.73 -31.12 -12.98
CA SER A 421 37.86 -31.09 -14.44
C SER A 421 38.70 -32.30 -14.90
N PRO A 422 38.34 -32.97 -15.99
CA PRO A 422 39.10 -34.10 -16.50
C PRO A 422 40.42 -33.65 -17.13
N ALA A 423 41.48 -34.45 -17.00
CA ALA A 423 42.70 -34.24 -17.77
C ALA A 423 42.45 -34.47 -19.28
N CYS A 424 43.25 -33.84 -20.13
CA CYS A 424 43.09 -33.99 -21.57
C CYS A 424 43.36 -35.43 -22.01
N ARG A 425 42.39 -36.06 -22.69
CA ARG A 425 42.56 -37.43 -23.21
C ARG A 425 43.70 -37.64 -24.23
N VAL A 426 44.27 -36.56 -24.78
CA VAL A 426 45.32 -36.62 -25.81
C VAL A 426 46.71 -36.37 -25.22
N CYS A 427 46.85 -35.39 -24.32
CA CYS A 427 48.15 -34.96 -23.82
C CYS A 427 48.24 -34.87 -22.29
N ASP A 428 47.19 -35.29 -21.57
CA ASP A 428 47.11 -35.36 -20.10
C ASP A 428 47.26 -34.01 -19.37
N GLN A 429 47.15 -32.90 -20.10
CA GLN A 429 47.25 -31.55 -19.56
C GLN A 429 45.89 -31.05 -19.07
N ALA A 430 45.93 -29.98 -18.26
CA ALA A 430 44.74 -29.34 -17.72
C ALA A 430 43.76 -28.92 -18.83
N THR A 431 42.47 -29.02 -18.50
CA THR A 431 41.38 -28.63 -19.40
C THR A 431 40.52 -27.55 -18.76
N GLN A 432 39.81 -26.80 -19.59
CA GLN A 432 38.85 -25.79 -19.17
C GLN A 432 37.46 -26.15 -19.68
N SER A 433 36.44 -25.86 -18.88
CA SER A 433 35.05 -26.08 -19.27
C SER A 433 34.74 -25.30 -20.54
N PHE A 434 34.18 -25.96 -21.55
CA PHE A 434 33.86 -25.35 -22.84
C PHE A 434 32.36 -25.26 -23.07
N ARG A 435 31.64 -26.39 -22.98
CA ARG A 435 30.18 -26.45 -23.17
C ARG A 435 29.58 -27.69 -22.53
N GLN A 436 28.25 -27.75 -22.49
CA GLN A 436 27.49 -28.93 -22.07
C GLN A 436 26.72 -29.51 -23.26
N GLU A 437 26.68 -30.84 -23.35
CA GLU A 437 25.96 -31.59 -24.38
C GLU A 437 25.07 -32.68 -23.76
N GLY A 438 24.18 -33.26 -24.58
CA GLY A 438 23.46 -34.48 -24.23
C GLY A 438 24.32 -35.75 -24.40
N PRO A 439 23.91 -36.88 -23.81
CA PRO A 439 24.54 -38.17 -24.07
C PRO A 439 24.39 -38.53 -25.55
N SER A 440 25.50 -38.88 -26.18
CA SER A 440 25.58 -39.11 -27.64
C SER A 440 26.19 -40.46 -27.99
N THR A 441 27.02 -41.02 -27.12
CA THR A 441 27.60 -42.35 -27.34
C THR A 441 26.71 -43.44 -26.73
N PRO A 442 26.73 -44.67 -27.27
CA PRO A 442 26.00 -45.79 -26.68
C PRO A 442 26.38 -46.05 -25.22
N GLU A 443 27.65 -45.83 -24.85
CA GLU A 443 28.13 -45.95 -23.47
C GLU A 443 27.54 -44.85 -22.56
N GLU A 444 27.51 -43.60 -23.04
CA GLU A 444 26.92 -42.45 -22.32
C GLU A 444 25.44 -42.71 -22.01
N VAL A 445 24.70 -43.20 -23.01
CA VAL A 445 23.27 -43.52 -22.87
C VAL A 445 23.06 -44.73 -21.95
N ALA A 446 23.82 -45.81 -22.15
CA ALA A 446 23.71 -47.03 -21.34
C ALA A 446 24.07 -46.80 -19.86
N GLY A 447 25.04 -45.92 -19.58
CA GLY A 447 25.39 -45.51 -18.21
C GLY A 447 24.40 -44.52 -17.57
N GLY A 448 23.30 -44.18 -18.25
CA GLY A 448 22.28 -43.27 -17.75
C GLY A 448 22.79 -41.84 -17.55
N ALA A 449 23.71 -41.35 -18.40
CA ALA A 449 24.23 -40.00 -18.26
C ALA A 449 23.14 -38.96 -18.54
N GLY A 450 22.86 -38.10 -17.55
CA GLY A 450 21.84 -37.05 -17.70
C GLY A 450 22.34 -35.85 -18.52
N ARG A 451 23.66 -35.61 -18.49
CA ARG A 451 24.36 -34.57 -19.25
C ARG A 451 25.82 -34.96 -19.45
N VAL A 452 26.48 -34.34 -20.44
CA VAL A 452 27.91 -34.50 -20.70
C VAL A 452 28.59 -33.14 -20.67
N GLU A 453 29.54 -32.98 -19.76
CA GLU A 453 30.37 -31.77 -19.67
C GLU A 453 31.54 -31.91 -20.65
N VAL A 454 31.73 -30.94 -21.56
CA VAL A 454 32.79 -30.95 -22.57
C VAL A 454 33.85 -29.93 -22.20
N TYR A 455 35.08 -30.40 -22.10
CA TYR A 455 36.24 -29.62 -21.72
C TYR A 455 37.22 -29.49 -22.89
N GLN A 456 37.80 -28.31 -23.06
CA GLN A 456 38.85 -28.07 -24.05
C GLN A 456 40.22 -28.02 -23.37
N CYS A 457 41.19 -28.76 -23.91
CA CYS A 457 42.57 -28.66 -23.45
C CYS A 457 43.18 -27.30 -23.83
N VAL A 458 43.86 -26.67 -22.87
CA VAL A 458 44.52 -25.37 -23.09
C VAL A 458 45.71 -25.48 -24.05
N GLN A 459 46.35 -26.65 -24.13
CA GLN A 459 47.57 -26.85 -24.91
C GLN A 459 47.29 -27.41 -26.31
N CYS A 460 46.60 -28.54 -26.43
CA CYS A 460 46.38 -29.19 -27.73
C CYS A 460 44.99 -28.91 -28.35
N ARG A 461 44.14 -28.13 -27.66
CA ARG A 461 42.75 -27.81 -28.07
C ARG A 461 41.82 -29.01 -28.27
N ALA A 462 42.27 -30.24 -27.96
CA ALA A 462 41.44 -31.43 -28.01
C ALA A 462 40.30 -31.35 -27.00
N LEU A 463 39.14 -31.87 -27.41
CA LEU A 463 37.95 -31.94 -26.56
C LEU A 463 37.95 -33.25 -25.76
N THR A 464 37.72 -33.13 -24.46
CA THR A 464 37.52 -34.24 -23.52
C THR A 464 36.10 -34.19 -23.00
N ARG A 465 35.43 -35.34 -22.97
CA ARG A 465 34.03 -35.46 -22.53
C ARG A 465 34.00 -36.07 -21.14
N PHE A 466 33.16 -35.52 -20.27
CA PHE A 466 32.90 -36.03 -18.93
C PHE A 466 31.40 -36.26 -18.74
N PRO A 467 30.91 -37.49 -19.00
CA PRO A 467 29.51 -37.84 -18.79
C PRO A 467 29.15 -37.90 -17.31
N ARG A 468 28.05 -37.27 -16.91
CA ARG A 468 27.50 -37.30 -15.54
C ARG A 468 26.56 -38.51 -15.39
N TYR A 469 27.15 -39.68 -15.11
CA TYR A 469 26.46 -40.96 -15.05
C TYR A 469 25.53 -41.09 -13.82
N ASN A 470 24.30 -41.56 -14.04
CA ASN A 470 23.35 -41.85 -12.95
C ASN A 470 23.19 -43.34 -12.65
N ASP A 471 23.73 -44.23 -13.48
CA ASP A 471 23.79 -45.67 -13.19
C ASP A 471 24.91 -45.94 -12.17
N PRO A 472 24.59 -46.38 -10.94
CA PRO A 472 25.61 -46.63 -9.91
C PRO A 472 26.56 -47.77 -10.27
N THR A 473 26.18 -48.72 -11.13
CA THR A 473 27.07 -49.78 -11.58
C THR A 473 28.14 -49.26 -12.54
N LYS A 474 27.82 -48.25 -13.36
CA LYS A 474 28.84 -47.56 -14.17
C LYS A 474 29.81 -46.79 -13.29
N LEU A 475 29.34 -46.25 -12.16
CA LEU A 475 30.18 -45.53 -11.20
C LEU A 475 31.15 -46.46 -10.45
N LEU A 476 30.85 -47.75 -10.29
CA LEU A 476 31.80 -48.74 -9.78
C LEU A 476 33.00 -48.95 -10.72
N GLU A 477 32.80 -48.73 -12.02
CA GLU A 477 33.84 -48.78 -13.05
C GLU A 477 34.61 -47.46 -13.14
N THR A 478 33.91 -46.32 -13.26
CA THR A 478 34.54 -45.02 -13.48
C THR A 478 35.24 -44.49 -12.23
N ARG A 479 34.73 -44.81 -11.03
CA ARG A 479 35.31 -44.48 -9.72
C ARG A 479 35.64 -42.99 -9.55
N THR A 480 34.87 -42.14 -10.20
CA THR A 480 35.12 -40.70 -10.22
C THR A 480 33.84 -39.90 -10.42
N GLY A 481 33.78 -38.71 -9.84
CA GLY A 481 32.63 -37.81 -9.94
C GLY A 481 32.60 -36.73 -8.88
N ARG A 482 31.42 -36.11 -8.70
CA ARG A 482 31.14 -35.11 -7.66
C ARG A 482 30.11 -35.67 -6.66
N CYS A 483 29.64 -34.88 -5.70
CA CYS A 483 28.73 -35.33 -4.64
C CYS A 483 27.57 -36.23 -5.11
N GLY A 484 26.95 -35.90 -6.26
CA GLY A 484 25.94 -36.72 -6.94
C GLY A 484 26.38 -38.17 -7.18
N GLU A 485 27.48 -38.37 -7.90
CA GLU A 485 28.04 -39.69 -8.20
C GLU A 485 28.54 -40.41 -6.94
N TRP A 486 29.16 -39.67 -6.03
CA TRP A 486 29.67 -40.19 -4.76
C TRP A 486 28.54 -40.80 -3.92
N ALA A 487 27.50 -40.01 -3.63
CA ALA A 487 26.35 -40.48 -2.86
C ALA A 487 25.63 -41.63 -3.56
N ASN A 488 25.38 -41.53 -4.87
CA ASN A 488 24.69 -42.56 -5.65
C ASN A 488 25.42 -43.92 -5.60
N CYS A 489 26.72 -43.94 -5.82
CA CYS A 489 27.53 -45.17 -5.76
C CYS A 489 27.65 -45.69 -4.32
N PHE A 490 27.87 -44.81 -3.34
CA PHE A 490 28.00 -45.20 -1.94
C PHE A 490 26.68 -45.77 -1.37
N THR A 491 25.52 -45.19 -1.69
CA THR A 491 24.22 -45.74 -1.28
C THR A 491 24.03 -47.17 -1.82
N LEU A 492 24.44 -47.46 -3.06
CA LEU A 492 24.44 -48.83 -3.59
C LEU A 492 25.33 -49.75 -2.76
N CYS A 493 26.55 -49.33 -2.41
CA CYS A 493 27.46 -50.12 -1.57
C CYS A 493 26.86 -50.43 -0.20
N CYS A 494 26.22 -49.46 0.46
CA CYS A 494 25.53 -49.68 1.73
C CYS A 494 24.40 -50.72 1.59
N ARG A 495 23.55 -50.56 0.56
CA ARG A 495 22.46 -51.51 0.30
C ARG A 495 22.97 -52.91 -0.03
N ALA A 496 24.06 -53.03 -0.78
CA ALA A 496 24.68 -54.30 -1.14
C ALA A 496 25.24 -55.06 0.08
N LEU A 497 25.77 -54.35 1.07
CA LEU A 497 26.22 -54.92 2.36
C LEU A 497 25.07 -55.22 3.34
N GLY A 498 23.82 -54.95 2.94
CA GLY A 498 22.64 -55.25 3.75
C GLY A 498 22.21 -54.13 4.69
N TYR A 499 22.90 -52.98 4.71
CA TYR A 499 22.48 -51.82 5.51
C TYR A 499 21.18 -51.23 4.98
N GLU A 500 20.25 -50.90 5.87
CA GLU A 500 19.11 -50.07 5.51
C GLU A 500 19.60 -48.64 5.26
N ALA A 501 19.47 -48.17 4.02
CA ALA A 501 20.04 -46.88 3.59
C ALA A 501 19.03 -46.01 2.86
N ARG A 502 19.10 -44.70 3.10
CA ARG A 502 18.35 -43.66 2.41
C ARG A 502 19.30 -42.79 1.58
N TYR A 503 18.89 -42.44 0.38
CA TYR A 503 19.51 -41.38 -0.41
C TYR A 503 18.89 -40.04 0.01
N VAL A 504 19.73 -39.11 0.48
CA VAL A 504 19.29 -37.81 1.00
C VAL A 504 19.63 -36.72 0.01
N HIS A 505 18.64 -35.88 -0.31
CA HIS A 505 18.75 -34.78 -1.25
C HIS A 505 18.43 -33.45 -0.59
N ASP A 506 19.44 -32.57 -0.54
CA ASP A 506 19.34 -31.18 -0.15
C ASP A 506 19.21 -30.30 -1.40
N PHE A 507 18.13 -29.52 -1.44
CA PHE A 507 17.80 -28.68 -2.60
C PHE A 507 18.76 -27.51 -2.80
N THR A 508 19.68 -27.28 -1.86
CA THR A 508 20.80 -26.35 -2.00
C THR A 508 22.03 -27.00 -2.63
N ASP A 509 21.80 -27.90 -3.60
CA ASP A 509 22.80 -28.56 -4.44
C ASP A 509 23.80 -29.43 -3.66
N HIS A 510 23.30 -30.32 -2.79
CA HIS A 510 24.11 -31.37 -2.16
C HIS A 510 23.31 -32.64 -1.90
N VAL A 511 24.01 -33.78 -1.82
CA VAL A 511 23.40 -35.10 -1.60
C VAL A 511 24.33 -35.99 -0.78
N TRP A 512 23.75 -36.88 0.01
CA TRP A 512 24.48 -37.82 0.87
C TRP A 512 23.63 -39.06 1.20
N THR A 513 24.09 -39.90 2.14
CA THR A 513 23.39 -41.13 2.55
C THR A 513 23.03 -41.10 4.03
N GLU A 514 21.90 -41.66 4.42
CA GLU A 514 21.57 -42.00 5.80
C GLU A 514 21.54 -43.53 5.95
N VAL A 515 22.07 -44.06 7.05
CA VAL A 515 22.06 -45.50 7.36
C VAL A 515 21.43 -45.75 8.72
N TYR A 516 20.48 -46.69 8.82
CA TYR A 516 19.85 -47.02 10.09
C TYR A 516 20.78 -47.87 10.96
N SER A 517 21.07 -47.40 12.19
CA SER A 517 21.84 -48.18 13.18
C SER A 517 20.88 -48.82 14.18
N PRO A 518 20.82 -50.17 14.27
CA PRO A 518 20.01 -50.85 15.26
C PRO A 518 20.41 -50.54 16.71
N HIS A 519 21.69 -50.27 16.97
CA HIS A 519 22.20 -49.97 18.31
C HIS A 519 21.76 -48.60 18.80
N HIS A 520 21.85 -47.58 17.93
CA HIS A 520 21.38 -46.23 18.25
C HIS A 520 19.87 -46.04 18.05
N GLU A 521 19.19 -47.05 17.48
CA GLU A 521 17.76 -47.05 17.12
C GLU A 521 17.30 -45.88 16.22
N ARG A 522 18.23 -45.27 15.47
CA ARG A 522 18.00 -44.08 14.63
C ARG A 522 18.82 -44.11 13.34
N TRP A 523 18.52 -43.15 12.45
CA TRP A 523 19.29 -42.92 11.23
C TRP A 523 20.57 -42.14 11.53
N LEU A 524 21.68 -42.61 10.97
CA LEU A 524 23.00 -41.99 11.04
C LEU A 524 23.30 -41.28 9.72
N HIS A 525 23.63 -39.99 9.80
CA HIS A 525 24.14 -39.22 8.68
C HIS A 525 25.47 -39.81 8.18
N CYS A 526 25.62 -40.04 6.88
CA CYS A 526 26.84 -40.56 6.25
C CYS A 526 27.17 -39.76 4.99
N ASP A 527 28.26 -39.00 5.03
CA ASP A 527 28.77 -38.26 3.86
C ASP A 527 30.14 -38.85 3.44
N PRO A 528 30.16 -39.68 2.38
CA PRO A 528 31.41 -40.30 1.91
C PRO A 528 32.35 -39.28 1.25
N CYS A 529 31.85 -38.17 0.68
CA CYS A 529 32.75 -37.19 0.06
C CYS A 529 33.49 -36.36 1.10
N GLU A 530 32.96 -36.28 2.34
CA GLU A 530 33.59 -35.59 3.46
C GLU A 530 34.25 -36.56 4.47
N ASP A 531 34.11 -37.88 4.31
CA ASP A 531 34.51 -38.88 5.31
C ASP A 531 33.90 -38.60 6.69
N GLN A 532 32.60 -38.27 6.70
CA GLN A 532 31.86 -37.90 7.90
C GLN A 532 30.78 -38.95 8.23
N MET A 533 30.63 -39.26 9.51
CA MET A 533 29.61 -40.16 10.04
C MET A 533 28.98 -39.54 11.28
N ASP A 534 27.66 -39.46 11.31
CA ASP A 534 26.85 -38.86 12.37
C ASP A 534 27.16 -37.38 12.66
N CYS A 535 27.46 -36.61 11.60
CA CYS A 535 27.80 -35.19 11.67
C CYS A 535 26.80 -34.29 10.91
N PRO A 536 25.50 -34.30 11.24
CA PRO A 536 24.48 -33.65 10.42
C PRO A 536 24.60 -32.12 10.37
N LEU A 537 25.22 -31.46 11.35
CA LEU A 537 25.34 -29.99 11.35
C LEU A 537 26.53 -29.47 10.54
N THR A 538 27.32 -30.34 9.92
CA THR A 538 28.46 -29.94 9.05
C THR A 538 28.03 -28.95 7.95
N TYR A 539 26.83 -29.10 7.40
CA TYR A 539 26.37 -28.25 6.28
C TYR A 539 25.96 -26.85 6.72
N GLU A 540 25.14 -26.72 7.77
CA GLU A 540 24.69 -25.42 8.25
C GLU A 540 25.80 -24.69 9.01
N VAL A 541 26.52 -25.41 9.87
CA VAL A 541 27.46 -24.81 10.83
C VAL A 541 28.87 -24.78 10.28
N GLY A 542 29.34 -25.89 9.73
CA GLY A 542 30.68 -25.98 9.14
C GLY A 542 30.80 -25.18 7.85
N TRP A 543 29.86 -25.36 6.92
CA TRP A 543 29.90 -24.72 5.60
C TRP A 543 29.11 -23.40 5.54
N GLY A 544 28.27 -23.10 6.54
CA GLY A 544 27.43 -21.90 6.53
C GLY A 544 26.24 -21.95 5.57
N LYS A 545 25.87 -23.13 5.03
CA LYS A 545 24.80 -23.26 4.03
C LYS A 545 23.46 -22.75 4.56
N LYS A 546 22.73 -22.01 3.71
CA LYS A 546 21.35 -21.58 3.98
C LYS A 546 20.35 -22.63 3.48
N LEU A 547 20.24 -23.72 4.23
CA LEU A 547 19.41 -24.89 3.89
C LEU A 547 17.92 -24.53 3.70
N THR A 548 17.22 -25.32 2.88
CA THR A 548 15.79 -25.17 2.56
C THR A 548 15.00 -26.47 2.72
N TYR A 549 15.00 -27.34 1.71
CA TYR A 549 14.32 -28.63 1.70
C TYR A 549 15.34 -29.76 1.68
N ILE A 550 15.17 -30.75 2.56
CA ILE A 550 16.04 -31.93 2.61
C ILE A 550 15.15 -33.17 2.76
N PHE A 551 15.14 -34.01 1.72
CA PHE A 551 14.32 -35.21 1.69
C PHE A 551 15.19 -36.46 1.64
N ALA A 552 14.85 -37.43 2.47
CA ALA A 552 15.47 -38.75 2.46
C ALA A 552 14.53 -39.76 1.80
N THR A 553 15.06 -40.56 0.88
CA THR A 553 14.32 -41.60 0.15
C THR A 553 14.96 -42.96 0.34
N SER A 554 14.17 -43.98 0.65
CA SER A 554 14.56 -45.40 0.59
C SER A 554 13.63 -46.17 -0.33
N CYS A 555 13.83 -47.48 -0.43
CA CYS A 555 12.84 -48.34 -1.09
C CYS A 555 11.48 -48.37 -0.37
N GLU A 556 11.46 -48.04 0.93
CA GLU A 556 10.31 -48.18 1.81
C GLU A 556 9.54 -46.88 2.09
N GLU A 557 10.22 -45.74 2.13
CA GLU A 557 9.63 -44.47 2.55
C GLU A 557 10.38 -43.23 1.99
N LEU A 558 9.66 -42.11 1.95
CA LEU A 558 10.12 -40.75 1.74
C LEU A 558 9.89 -39.97 3.04
N VAL A 559 10.92 -39.29 3.55
CA VAL A 559 10.83 -38.52 4.81
C VAL A 559 11.45 -37.13 4.64
N ASP A 560 10.79 -36.09 5.15
CA ASP A 560 11.41 -34.76 5.30
C ASP A 560 12.32 -34.78 6.53
N VAL A 561 13.63 -34.71 6.28
CA VAL A 561 14.66 -34.81 7.31
C VAL A 561 15.34 -33.48 7.58
N ALA A 562 14.82 -32.36 7.06
CA ALA A 562 15.47 -31.04 7.18
C ALA A 562 15.82 -30.66 8.62
N ARG A 563 14.94 -30.98 9.59
CA ARG A 563 15.14 -30.74 11.03
C ARG A 563 16.37 -31.43 11.63
N ARG A 564 16.88 -32.50 11.00
CA ARG A 564 18.12 -33.16 11.45
C ARG A 564 19.35 -32.29 11.18
N TYR A 565 19.32 -31.49 10.12
CA TYR A 565 20.48 -30.78 9.56
C TYR A 565 20.49 -29.27 9.89
N THR A 566 19.56 -28.78 10.72
CA THR A 566 19.47 -27.37 11.12
C THR A 566 19.30 -27.25 12.64
N ARG A 567 19.95 -26.24 13.25
CA ARG A 567 19.66 -25.82 14.62
C ARG A 567 18.52 -24.81 14.71
N ASP A 568 18.27 -24.09 13.62
CA ASP A 568 17.32 -22.98 13.52
C ASP A 568 16.29 -23.28 12.43
N PHE A 569 15.40 -24.22 12.75
CA PHE A 569 14.33 -24.61 11.84
C PHE A 569 13.38 -23.45 11.52
N ASP A 570 13.21 -22.51 12.46
CA ASP A 570 12.37 -21.33 12.28
C ASP A 570 12.90 -20.43 11.16
N SER A 571 14.21 -20.14 11.14
CA SER A 571 14.84 -19.40 10.03
C SER A 571 14.77 -20.18 8.72
N LEU A 572 14.87 -21.51 8.76
CA LEU A 572 14.79 -22.37 7.58
C LEU A 572 13.41 -22.35 6.93
N LEU A 573 12.32 -22.30 7.72
CA LEU A 573 10.95 -22.21 7.21
C LEU A 573 10.74 -21.00 6.30
N ASP A 574 11.39 -19.87 6.57
CA ASP A 574 11.25 -18.64 5.75
C ASP A 574 11.78 -18.79 4.32
N ARG A 575 12.65 -19.79 4.11
CA ARG A 575 13.23 -20.14 2.81
C ARG A 575 12.49 -21.28 2.09
N ARG A 576 11.48 -21.88 2.72
CA ARG A 576 10.66 -22.97 2.16
C ARG A 576 9.45 -22.41 1.42
N THR A 577 9.67 -22.05 0.16
CA THR A 577 8.66 -21.36 -0.68
C THR A 577 8.04 -22.22 -1.79
N LEU A 578 8.43 -23.48 -1.96
CA LEU A 578 7.92 -24.36 -3.02
C LEU A 578 6.55 -24.98 -2.71
N ALA A 579 6.23 -25.17 -1.44
CA ALA A 579 4.98 -25.78 -1.01
C ALA A 579 4.59 -25.32 0.39
N ARG A 580 3.29 -25.35 0.68
CA ARG A 580 2.78 -25.18 2.04
C ARG A 580 3.13 -26.40 2.88
N GLU A 581 3.50 -26.20 4.14
CA GLU A 581 3.95 -27.30 5.02
C GLU A 581 2.85 -28.34 5.28
N ASP A 582 1.58 -27.92 5.42
CA ASP A 582 0.46 -28.83 5.60
C ASP A 582 0.23 -29.70 4.34
N TRP A 583 0.35 -29.08 3.16
CA TRP A 583 0.24 -29.76 1.88
C TRP A 583 1.40 -30.74 1.70
N LEU A 584 2.62 -30.34 2.05
CA LEU A 584 3.82 -31.17 1.92
C LEU A 584 3.74 -32.39 2.83
N GLN A 585 3.36 -32.21 4.11
CA GLN A 585 3.17 -33.33 5.03
C GLN A 585 2.11 -34.31 4.55
N ARG A 586 0.96 -33.80 4.06
CA ARG A 586 -0.09 -34.65 3.47
C ARG A 586 0.41 -35.40 2.24
N THR A 587 1.11 -34.72 1.35
CA THR A 587 1.65 -35.31 0.12
C THR A 587 2.69 -36.39 0.40
N ILE A 588 3.59 -36.20 1.37
CA ILE A 588 4.55 -37.23 1.79
C ILE A 588 3.81 -38.46 2.34
N ARG A 589 2.78 -38.25 3.18
CA ARG A 589 1.96 -39.36 3.69
C ARG A 589 1.26 -40.11 2.55
N GLU A 590 0.66 -39.41 1.59
CA GLU A 590 0.04 -40.02 0.40
C GLU A 590 1.05 -40.84 -0.41
N ILE A 591 2.24 -40.30 -0.67
CA ILE A 591 3.31 -40.99 -1.39
C ILE A 591 3.72 -42.26 -0.63
N ASN A 592 3.93 -42.18 0.68
CA ASN A 592 4.30 -43.35 1.49
C ASN A 592 3.20 -44.41 1.58
N MET A 593 1.92 -44.02 1.55
CA MET A 593 0.80 -44.96 1.51
C MET A 593 0.76 -45.80 0.23
N THR A 594 1.41 -45.36 -0.86
CA THR A 594 1.52 -46.18 -2.09
C THR A 594 2.45 -47.39 -1.93
N LYS A 595 3.25 -47.44 -0.85
CA LYS A 595 4.19 -48.52 -0.58
C LYS A 595 3.51 -49.68 0.14
N VAL A 596 3.68 -50.88 -0.39
CA VAL A 596 3.13 -52.12 0.18
C VAL A 596 4.17 -52.76 1.09
N HIS A 597 3.83 -52.88 2.37
CA HIS A 597 4.68 -53.45 3.41
C HIS A 597 3.99 -54.65 4.08
N SER A 598 4.76 -55.64 4.53
CA SER A 598 4.20 -56.73 5.33
C SER A 598 3.72 -56.20 6.70
N PRO A 599 2.71 -56.83 7.35
CA PRO A 599 2.20 -56.34 8.64
C PRO A 599 3.29 -56.20 9.72
N ALA A 600 4.23 -57.14 9.78
CA ALA A 600 5.36 -57.08 10.71
C ALA A 600 6.30 -55.91 10.41
N ARG A 601 6.55 -55.61 9.12
CA ARG A 601 7.40 -54.48 8.74
C ARG A 601 6.72 -53.14 8.98
N GLN A 602 5.40 -53.05 8.77
CA GLN A 602 4.61 -51.85 9.09
C GLN A 602 4.71 -51.47 10.58
N GLU A 603 4.69 -52.45 11.48
CA GLU A 603 4.90 -52.23 12.91
C GLU A 603 6.26 -51.61 13.20
N VAL A 604 7.32 -52.16 12.61
CA VAL A 604 8.69 -51.66 12.75
C VAL A 604 8.82 -50.23 12.22
N LEU A 605 8.30 -49.96 11.02
CA LEU A 605 8.36 -48.64 10.40
C LEU A 605 7.58 -47.60 11.23
N ARG A 606 6.41 -47.96 11.75
CA ARG A 606 5.64 -47.06 12.62
C ARG A 606 6.39 -46.72 13.91
N ALA A 607 6.97 -47.72 14.56
CA ALA A 607 7.77 -47.50 15.77
C ALA A 607 9.00 -46.62 15.50
N ARG A 608 9.65 -46.80 14.35
CA ARG A 608 10.78 -45.95 13.92
C ARG A 608 10.34 -44.53 13.59
N ALA A 609 9.23 -44.35 12.88
CA ALA A 609 8.69 -43.03 12.57
C ALA A 609 8.40 -42.20 13.84
N ILE A 610 7.84 -42.84 14.89
CA ILE A 610 7.61 -42.18 16.19
C ILE A 610 8.93 -41.76 16.85
N ARG A 611 9.98 -42.59 16.78
CA ARG A 611 11.30 -42.25 17.33
C ARG A 611 11.97 -41.13 16.54
N GLU A 612 11.90 -41.20 15.21
CA GLU A 612 12.46 -40.20 14.31
C GLU A 612 11.75 -38.85 14.48
N GLU A 613 10.43 -38.82 14.63
CA GLU A 613 9.68 -37.59 14.88
C GLU A 613 10.12 -36.91 16.19
N ARG A 614 10.34 -37.70 17.26
CA ARG A 614 10.90 -37.19 18.53
C ARG A 614 12.33 -36.67 18.36
N GLU A 615 13.17 -37.37 17.61
CA GLU A 615 14.53 -36.95 17.30
C GLU A 615 14.53 -35.62 16.53
N LEU A 616 13.70 -35.51 15.48
CA LEU A 616 13.60 -34.32 14.63
C LEU A 616 13.01 -33.11 15.39
N ALA A 617 12.18 -33.34 16.40
CA ALA A 617 11.64 -32.28 17.26
C ALA A 617 12.67 -31.74 18.29
N ALA A 618 13.73 -32.49 18.60
CA ALA A 618 14.72 -32.10 19.60
C ALA A 618 15.69 -31.02 19.09
N VAL A 619 16.07 -30.09 19.97
CA VAL A 619 17.07 -29.05 19.71
C VAL A 619 18.43 -29.69 19.41
N LYS A 620 19.11 -29.20 18.37
CA LYS A 620 20.39 -29.75 17.92
C LYS A 620 21.56 -29.03 18.58
N THR A 621 22.55 -29.79 19.04
CA THR A 621 23.81 -29.28 19.62
C THR A 621 24.97 -29.59 18.70
N VAL A 622 25.91 -28.65 18.60
CA VAL A 622 27.06 -28.75 17.69
C VAL A 622 28.15 -29.62 18.29
N LYS A 623 28.64 -30.57 17.51
CA LYS A 623 29.83 -31.35 17.83
C LYS A 623 31.07 -30.63 17.29
N ALA A 624 32.20 -30.73 18.00
CA ALA A 624 33.43 -30.00 17.63
C ALA A 624 33.96 -30.30 16.21
N HIS A 625 33.66 -31.46 15.64
CA HIS A 625 34.05 -31.83 14.27
C HIS A 625 33.08 -31.33 13.18
N GLU A 626 31.92 -30.78 13.56
CA GLU A 626 30.93 -30.23 12.63
C GLU A 626 31.21 -28.78 12.24
N THR A 627 32.14 -28.11 12.93
CA THR A 627 32.53 -26.72 12.64
C THR A 627 33.60 -26.61 11.55
N VAL A 628 34.04 -27.74 10.99
CA VAL A 628 35.06 -27.78 9.94
C VAL A 628 34.43 -27.41 8.59
N GLY A 629 35.07 -26.48 7.88
CA GLY A 629 34.69 -26.10 6.52
C GLY A 629 34.80 -27.25 5.51
N ARG A 630 34.20 -27.05 4.33
CA ARG A 630 34.13 -28.05 3.27
C ARG A 630 35.50 -28.51 2.81
N ILE A 631 35.69 -29.82 2.62
CA ILE A 631 36.96 -30.39 2.13
C ILE A 631 36.91 -30.88 0.68
N SER A 632 35.73 -31.07 0.07
CA SER A 632 35.56 -31.39 -1.35
C SER A 632 35.41 -30.15 -2.26
N GLY A 633 35.88 -30.24 -3.51
CA GLY A 633 35.85 -29.12 -4.48
C GLY A 633 37.19 -28.40 -4.63
N SER A 634 37.33 -27.53 -5.63
CA SER A 634 38.53 -26.68 -5.74
C SER A 634 38.55 -25.61 -4.65
N GLN A 635 39.73 -25.08 -4.32
CA GLN A 635 39.87 -24.01 -3.34
C GLN A 635 39.08 -22.77 -3.78
N GLU A 636 39.24 -22.34 -5.03
CA GLU A 636 38.53 -21.14 -5.53
C GLU A 636 37.01 -21.32 -5.47
N TRP A 637 36.50 -22.53 -5.74
CA TRP A 637 35.08 -22.81 -5.71
C TRP A 637 34.51 -22.79 -4.29
N ARG A 638 35.25 -23.33 -3.30
CA ARG A 638 34.85 -23.27 -1.88
C ARG A 638 34.89 -21.85 -1.33
N ASP A 639 35.93 -21.09 -1.66
CA ASP A 639 36.08 -19.69 -1.24
C ASP A 639 34.99 -18.82 -1.87
N SER A 640 34.64 -19.04 -3.14
CA SER A 640 33.55 -18.29 -3.81
C SER A 640 32.15 -18.50 -3.21
N ARG A 641 32.00 -19.54 -2.37
CA ARG A 641 30.74 -19.90 -1.69
C ARG A 641 30.80 -19.69 -0.18
N ASP A 642 31.90 -19.16 0.34
CA ASP A 642 32.19 -19.02 1.78
C ASP A 642 32.12 -20.35 2.58
N GLU A 643 32.32 -21.49 1.91
CA GLU A 643 32.20 -22.82 2.53
C GLU A 643 33.53 -23.31 3.15
N SER A 644 34.60 -22.52 3.10
CA SER A 644 35.96 -22.87 3.58
C SER A 644 36.14 -22.82 5.11
N GLY A 645 35.12 -22.38 5.86
CA GLY A 645 35.15 -22.31 7.34
C GLY A 645 35.84 -21.05 7.90
N SER A 646 36.12 -20.04 7.08
CA SER A 646 36.74 -18.77 7.46
C SER A 646 35.69 -17.66 7.56
N GLN A 647 34.99 -17.53 8.69
CA GLN A 647 34.17 -16.33 8.92
C GLN A 647 35.03 -15.20 9.48
N GLU A 648 35.76 -14.52 8.59
CA GLU A 648 36.01 -13.08 8.76
C GLU A 648 35.12 -12.35 7.75
N ALA A 649 34.19 -11.56 8.27
CA ALA A 649 33.16 -10.90 7.49
C ALA A 649 33.76 -9.84 6.56
N GLN A 650 33.76 -10.09 5.25
CA GLN A 650 33.89 -9.03 4.26
C GLN A 650 32.61 -8.20 4.23
N GLU A 651 32.76 -6.92 4.52
CA GLU A 651 31.72 -5.89 4.51
C GLU A 651 31.08 -5.77 3.11
N SER A 652 29.83 -6.21 2.97
CA SER A 652 28.97 -5.72 1.91
C SER A 652 28.42 -4.35 2.33
N GLY A 653 29.10 -3.28 1.90
CA GLY A 653 28.66 -1.91 2.16
C GLY A 653 27.22 -1.65 1.69
N PRO A 654 26.51 -0.70 2.34
CA PRO A 654 25.15 -0.38 1.96
C PRO A 654 25.14 0.18 0.53
N VAL A 655 24.48 -0.53 -0.38
CA VAL A 655 24.12 0.01 -1.69
C VAL A 655 23.10 1.12 -1.43
N SER A 656 23.62 2.35 -1.30
CA SER A 656 22.87 3.59 -1.24
C SER A 656 22.07 3.75 -2.54
N PHE A 657 20.81 3.34 -2.52
CA PHE A 657 19.85 3.70 -3.55
C PHE A 657 19.50 5.18 -3.37
N VAL A 658 20.15 6.06 -4.12
CA VAL A 658 19.81 7.49 -4.13
C VAL A 658 18.61 7.67 -5.06
N PRO A 659 17.45 8.15 -4.58
CA PRO A 659 16.36 8.54 -5.46
C PRO A 659 16.84 9.68 -6.36
N THR A 660 16.61 9.58 -7.67
CA THR A 660 16.98 10.60 -8.66
C THR A 660 16.29 11.93 -8.30
N LYS A 661 17.02 12.84 -7.66
CA LYS A 661 16.62 14.24 -7.51
C LYS A 661 16.55 14.85 -8.91
N LEU A 662 15.48 15.59 -9.22
CA LEU A 662 15.41 16.43 -10.42
C LEU A 662 16.59 17.42 -10.39
N ASP A 663 17.39 17.46 -11.46
CA ASP A 663 18.55 18.37 -11.55
C ASP A 663 18.09 19.72 -12.13
N ALA A 664 18.28 20.80 -11.37
CA ALA A 664 18.00 22.16 -11.80
C ALA A 664 18.76 22.54 -13.09
N LYS A 665 19.98 22.00 -13.25
CA LYS A 665 20.80 22.21 -14.45
C LYS A 665 20.14 21.62 -15.70
N GLU A 666 19.51 20.45 -15.58
CA GLU A 666 18.78 19.80 -16.67
C GLU A 666 17.56 20.64 -17.10
N GLN A 667 16.83 21.22 -16.14
CA GLN A 667 15.65 22.05 -16.45
C GLN A 667 16.04 23.36 -17.12
N ILE A 668 17.12 24.03 -16.65
CA ILE A 668 17.67 25.22 -17.31
C ILE A 668 18.08 24.91 -18.75
N GLN A 669 18.73 23.76 -18.97
CA GLN A 669 19.12 23.33 -20.32
C GLN A 669 17.89 23.16 -21.23
N LYS A 670 16.81 22.54 -20.74
CA LYS A 670 15.56 22.38 -21.50
C LYS A 670 14.90 23.72 -21.82
N LEU A 671 14.90 24.66 -20.86
CA LEU A 671 14.36 26.01 -21.06
C LEU A 671 15.15 26.77 -22.14
N LEU A 672 16.48 26.73 -22.05
CA LEU A 672 17.39 27.32 -23.06
C LEU A 672 17.15 26.76 -24.46
N VAL A 673 16.95 25.44 -24.58
CA VAL A 673 16.62 24.81 -25.87
C VAL A 673 15.28 25.34 -26.40
N GLY A 674 14.26 25.48 -25.55
CA GLY A 674 12.97 26.04 -25.94
C GLY A 674 13.06 27.49 -26.44
N MET A 675 13.90 28.31 -25.80
CA MET A 675 14.14 29.70 -26.20
C MET A 675 14.90 29.82 -27.52
N LEU A 676 15.79 28.87 -27.83
CA LEU A 676 16.65 28.93 -29.02
C LEU A 676 16.07 28.19 -30.24
N ARG A 677 15.28 27.14 -30.02
CA ARG A 677 14.77 26.27 -31.10
C ARG A 677 13.26 26.24 -31.21
N GLY A 678 12.54 26.70 -30.19
CA GLY A 678 11.09 26.53 -30.12
C GLY A 678 10.68 25.07 -29.87
N CYS A 679 9.38 24.85 -29.69
CA CYS A 679 8.78 23.52 -29.60
C CYS A 679 8.13 23.14 -30.94
N THR A 680 7.61 21.92 -31.03
CA THR A 680 6.92 21.42 -32.23
C THR A 680 5.42 21.74 -32.25
N ASN A 681 4.87 22.33 -31.19
CA ASN A 681 3.44 22.63 -31.12
C ASN A 681 3.13 23.95 -31.85
N ALA A 682 2.38 23.85 -32.96
CA ALA A 682 1.98 24.98 -33.79
C ALA A 682 1.19 26.06 -33.03
N SER A 683 0.46 25.68 -31.96
CA SER A 683 -0.36 26.55 -31.14
C SER A 683 0.28 26.88 -29.78
N CYS A 684 1.62 26.82 -29.68
CA CYS A 684 2.31 27.08 -28.41
C CYS A 684 2.08 28.52 -27.91
N VAL A 685 1.74 28.63 -26.63
CA VAL A 685 1.49 29.90 -25.94
C VAL A 685 2.55 30.23 -24.87
N ASN A 686 3.62 29.43 -24.78
CA ASN A 686 4.65 29.65 -23.77
C ASN A 686 5.52 30.87 -24.11
N PRO A 687 5.62 31.89 -23.24
CA PRO A 687 6.45 33.09 -23.47
C PRO A 687 7.94 32.80 -23.60
N PHE A 688 8.44 31.66 -23.11
CA PHE A 688 9.85 31.26 -23.23
C PHE A 688 10.14 30.37 -24.45
N CYS A 689 9.13 30.12 -25.30
CA CYS A 689 9.28 29.30 -26.49
C CYS A 689 9.47 30.18 -27.73
N LEU A 690 10.52 29.93 -28.52
CA LEU A 690 10.77 30.70 -29.76
C LEU A 690 9.60 30.66 -30.74
N HIS A 691 8.96 29.50 -30.90
CA HIS A 691 7.82 29.28 -31.82
C HIS A 691 6.61 30.18 -31.49
N ALA A 692 6.43 30.54 -30.22
CA ALA A 692 5.36 31.42 -29.78
C ALA A 692 5.60 32.90 -30.15
N HIS A 693 6.81 33.25 -30.60
CA HIS A 693 7.22 34.62 -30.93
C HIS A 693 7.63 34.79 -32.40
N ASP A 694 8.31 33.82 -33.01
CA ASP A 694 8.77 33.89 -34.42
C ASP A 694 7.61 33.97 -35.43
N THR A 695 6.42 33.52 -35.03
CA THR A 695 5.18 33.60 -35.78
C THR A 695 4.46 34.96 -35.65
N LYS A 696 4.91 35.87 -34.78
CA LYS A 696 4.26 37.18 -34.53
C LYS A 696 4.77 38.29 -35.47
N PRO A 697 3.89 39.19 -35.94
CA PRO A 697 4.32 40.35 -36.74
C PRO A 697 5.28 41.26 -35.97
N GLY A 698 6.42 41.61 -36.55
CA GLY A 698 7.40 42.51 -35.93
C GLY A 698 8.37 41.84 -34.94
N PHE A 699 8.54 40.52 -35.02
CA PHE A 699 9.50 39.78 -34.22
C PHE A 699 10.96 40.22 -34.50
N ASP A 700 11.65 40.70 -33.45
CA ASP A 700 13.10 40.97 -33.47
C ASP A 700 13.84 39.87 -32.66
N PRO A 701 14.63 39.01 -33.33
CA PRO A 701 15.38 37.96 -32.65
C PRO A 701 16.40 38.50 -31.65
N THR A 702 16.95 39.69 -31.88
CA THR A 702 17.94 40.33 -31.00
C THR A 702 17.29 40.74 -29.69
N ALA A 703 16.19 41.49 -29.75
CA ALA A 703 15.44 41.90 -28.57
C ALA A 703 14.84 40.69 -27.82
N HIS A 704 14.44 39.63 -28.52
CA HIS A 704 14.00 38.38 -27.90
C HIS A 704 15.14 37.66 -27.15
N SER A 705 16.33 37.59 -27.74
CA SER A 705 17.51 37.00 -27.10
C SER A 705 17.95 37.77 -25.86
N VAL A 706 17.95 39.11 -25.91
CA VAL A 706 18.28 39.96 -24.75
C VAL A 706 17.31 39.71 -23.60
N ARG A 707 16.00 39.77 -23.84
CA ARG A 707 14.98 39.49 -22.80
C ARG A 707 15.08 38.05 -22.24
N SER A 708 15.42 37.08 -23.09
CA SER A 708 15.60 35.69 -22.67
C SER A 708 16.81 35.50 -21.76
N LEU A 709 17.92 36.20 -22.04
CA LEU A 709 19.12 36.18 -21.21
C LEU A 709 18.90 36.87 -19.86
N GLU A 710 18.22 38.02 -19.85
CA GLU A 710 17.83 38.74 -18.63
C GLU A 710 16.93 37.87 -17.75
N ALA A 711 15.94 37.21 -18.35
CA ALA A 711 15.05 36.30 -17.66
C ALA A 711 15.79 35.08 -17.08
N ILE A 712 16.81 34.54 -17.75
CA ILE A 712 17.59 33.41 -17.20
C ILE A 712 18.50 33.85 -16.05
N ALA A 713 19.09 35.04 -16.15
CA ALA A 713 19.98 35.56 -15.11
C ALA A 713 19.26 35.68 -13.75
N SER A 714 17.97 36.04 -13.74
CA SER A 714 17.16 36.11 -12.51
C SER A 714 16.75 34.75 -11.95
N LEU A 715 16.94 33.65 -12.70
CA LEU A 715 16.48 32.29 -12.34
C LEU A 715 17.57 31.40 -11.70
N GLN A 716 18.76 31.92 -11.43
CA GLN A 716 19.87 31.12 -10.86
C GLN A 716 19.57 30.54 -9.47
N SER A 717 18.69 31.18 -8.69
CA SER A 717 18.23 30.71 -7.38
C SER A 717 16.93 29.90 -7.43
N ALA A 718 16.38 29.66 -8.63
CA ALA A 718 15.13 28.96 -8.82
C ALA A 718 15.26 27.46 -8.53
N SER A 719 14.20 26.90 -7.99
CA SER A 719 14.11 25.47 -7.72
C SER A 719 13.88 24.67 -9.01
N ALA A 720 14.28 23.39 -9.07
CA ALA A 720 14.10 22.56 -10.27
C ALA A 720 12.61 22.45 -10.71
N GLU A 721 11.69 22.26 -9.77
CA GLU A 721 10.24 22.23 -10.02
C GLU A 721 9.70 23.59 -10.49
N GLY A 722 10.23 24.69 -9.93
CA GLY A 722 9.98 26.04 -10.41
C GLY A 722 10.36 26.22 -11.88
N LEU A 723 11.59 25.84 -12.23
CA LEU A 723 12.10 25.89 -13.60
C LEU A 723 11.29 25.01 -14.56
N ARG A 724 10.86 23.83 -14.09
CA ARG A 724 9.97 22.95 -14.86
C ARG A 724 8.63 23.62 -15.19
N SER A 725 8.12 24.48 -14.29
CA SER A 725 6.90 25.27 -14.52
C SER A 725 7.05 26.40 -15.54
N LEU A 726 8.26 26.63 -16.09
CA LEU A 726 8.52 27.55 -17.19
C LEU A 726 8.55 26.84 -18.56
N LEU A 727 8.56 25.50 -18.59
CA LEU A 727 8.53 24.71 -19.82
C LEU A 727 7.15 24.74 -20.49
N CYS A 728 7.10 24.40 -21.78
CA CYS A 728 5.88 24.43 -22.58
C CYS A 728 4.76 23.60 -21.95
N PRO A 729 3.55 24.15 -21.74
CA PRO A 729 2.42 23.40 -21.20
C PRO A 729 1.86 22.42 -22.24
N SER A 730 1.17 21.39 -21.76
CA SER A 730 0.37 20.50 -22.62
C SER A 730 -0.82 21.26 -23.20
N GLU A 731 -1.18 20.96 -24.45
CA GLU A 731 -2.37 21.55 -25.08
C GLU A 731 -3.64 21.23 -24.26
N GLY A 732 -4.50 22.24 -24.07
CA GLY A 732 -5.71 22.11 -23.25
C GLY A 732 -5.48 22.09 -21.72
N SER A 733 -4.23 22.19 -21.25
CA SER A 733 -3.96 22.29 -19.81
C SER A 733 -4.39 23.65 -19.24
N TYR A 734 -4.57 23.71 -17.92
CA TYR A 734 -4.88 24.98 -17.26
C TYR A 734 -3.80 26.05 -17.50
N ARG A 735 -2.50 25.69 -17.42
CA ARG A 735 -1.39 26.61 -17.75
C ARG A 735 -1.46 27.09 -19.19
N PHE A 736 -1.84 26.22 -20.13
CA PHE A 736 -2.04 26.61 -21.54
C PHE A 736 -3.12 27.69 -21.66
N HIS A 737 -4.28 27.51 -21.02
CA HIS A 737 -5.35 28.51 -21.08
C HIS A 737 -4.99 29.81 -20.36
N VAL A 738 -4.34 29.76 -19.20
CA VAL A 738 -3.90 30.96 -18.47
C VAL A 738 -2.85 31.74 -19.26
N LEU A 739 -1.85 31.08 -19.85
CA LEU A 739 -0.81 31.72 -20.66
C LEU A 739 -1.36 32.32 -21.97
N SER A 740 -2.57 31.93 -22.38
CA SER A 740 -3.26 32.53 -23.54
C SER A 740 -3.94 33.87 -23.23
N LEU A 741 -3.99 34.28 -21.95
CA LEU A 741 -4.64 35.51 -21.49
C LEU A 741 -3.70 36.72 -21.58
N PRO A 742 -4.23 37.95 -21.60
CA PRO A 742 -3.43 39.18 -21.50
C PRO A 742 -2.91 39.38 -20.06
N LEU A 743 -1.84 38.65 -19.70
CA LEU A 743 -1.30 38.59 -18.34
C LEU A 743 -0.49 39.83 -17.95
N GLY A 744 -0.56 40.19 -16.67
CA GLY A 744 0.42 41.01 -15.96
C GLY A 744 1.44 40.18 -15.19
N PHE A 745 1.03 39.05 -14.62
CA PHE A 745 1.92 38.00 -14.11
C PHE A 745 1.19 36.66 -14.01
N TYR A 746 1.94 35.57 -13.86
CA TYR A 746 1.40 34.27 -13.51
C TYR A 746 2.37 33.48 -12.63
N TRP A 747 1.95 33.16 -11.40
CA TRP A 747 2.67 32.32 -10.45
C TRP A 747 2.07 30.91 -10.39
N PRO A 748 2.71 29.90 -11.00
CA PRO A 748 2.25 28.52 -10.90
C PRO A 748 2.39 27.93 -9.48
N LEU A 749 3.22 28.54 -8.62
CA LEU A 749 3.49 28.12 -7.24
C LEU A 749 4.08 26.69 -7.12
N GLN A 750 5.07 26.40 -7.97
CA GLN A 750 5.80 25.12 -8.01
C GLN A 750 7.20 25.18 -7.37
N ASP A 751 7.56 26.31 -6.75
CA ASP A 751 8.87 26.55 -6.17
C ASP A 751 9.04 25.90 -4.79
N HIS A 752 9.95 24.93 -4.65
CA HIS A 752 9.99 24.03 -3.47
C HIS A 752 11.08 24.35 -2.43
N SER A 753 12.04 25.22 -2.73
CA SER A 753 13.26 25.39 -1.91
C SER A 753 13.67 26.83 -1.62
N GLY A 754 12.95 27.83 -2.14
CA GLY A 754 13.34 29.24 -2.06
C GLY A 754 12.21 30.17 -1.68
N ASP A 755 12.57 31.36 -1.19
CA ASP A 755 11.63 32.45 -0.96
C ASP A 755 11.16 33.10 -2.27
N LEU A 756 11.79 32.78 -3.41
CA LEU A 756 11.43 33.27 -4.73
C LEU A 756 10.28 32.44 -5.34
N VAL A 757 9.23 33.12 -5.80
CA VAL A 757 8.13 32.54 -6.57
C VAL A 757 8.23 32.99 -8.03
N LEU A 758 8.32 32.04 -8.96
CA LEU A 758 8.57 32.35 -10.35
C LEU A 758 7.33 32.88 -11.10
N ASP A 759 7.56 33.87 -11.95
CA ASP A 759 6.58 34.39 -12.91
C ASP A 759 6.72 33.67 -14.25
N ALA A 760 5.77 32.79 -14.54
CA ALA A 760 5.69 32.03 -15.78
C ALA A 760 5.17 32.84 -16.97
N SER A 761 4.70 34.08 -16.77
CA SER A 761 4.28 34.96 -17.87
C SER A 761 5.45 35.55 -18.67
N GLY A 762 6.67 35.50 -18.12
CA GLY A 762 7.87 36.04 -18.75
C GLY A 762 8.02 37.56 -18.64
N LEU A 763 7.24 38.22 -17.78
CA LEU A 763 7.28 39.67 -17.55
C LEU A 763 8.18 40.08 -16.36
N GLY A 764 8.69 39.11 -15.60
CA GLY A 764 9.66 39.35 -14.52
C GLY A 764 9.02 39.81 -13.20
N HIS A 765 7.70 39.68 -13.06
CA HIS A 765 6.97 40.05 -11.84
C HIS A 765 6.95 38.87 -10.85
N HIS A 766 8.14 38.48 -10.37
CA HIS A 766 8.32 37.38 -9.41
C HIS A 766 7.66 37.70 -8.05
N GLY A 767 7.12 36.68 -7.41
CA GLY A 767 6.56 36.77 -6.06
C GLY A 767 7.57 36.41 -4.97
N THR A 768 7.15 36.57 -3.71
CA THR A 768 7.93 36.19 -2.53
C THR A 768 7.11 35.28 -1.61
N ASN A 769 7.64 34.11 -1.29
CA ASN A 769 7.09 33.18 -0.31
C ASN A 769 7.78 33.37 1.05
N ASP A 770 7.11 34.05 1.98
CA ASP A 770 7.54 34.17 3.38
C ASP A 770 7.00 32.99 4.19
N ARG A 771 7.76 31.88 4.13
CA ARG A 771 7.60 30.69 4.98
C ARG A 771 6.29 29.90 4.82
N CYS A 772 5.53 30.09 3.74
CA CYS A 772 4.38 29.24 3.45
C CYS A 772 4.87 27.83 3.04
N PRO A 773 4.48 26.75 3.75
CA PRO A 773 4.85 25.41 3.34
C PRO A 773 4.16 25.02 2.03
N LEU A 774 4.85 24.22 1.22
CA LEU A 774 4.29 23.66 0.00
C LEU A 774 3.43 22.45 0.38
N GLN A 775 2.20 22.39 -0.10
CA GLN A 775 1.22 21.35 0.20
C GLN A 775 0.78 20.63 -1.07
N LYS A 776 -0.06 19.60 -0.86
CA LYS A 776 -0.71 18.71 -1.83
C LYS A 776 -0.77 19.23 -3.27
N SER A 777 -0.64 18.33 -4.25
CA SER A 777 -1.08 18.71 -5.57
C SER A 777 -2.56 19.13 -5.51
N LEU A 778 -2.88 20.34 -5.95
CA LEU A 778 -4.23 20.58 -6.40
C LEU A 778 -4.39 19.59 -7.53
N GLN A 779 -5.25 18.59 -7.34
CA GLN A 779 -5.57 17.68 -8.42
C GLN A 779 -6.12 18.58 -9.52
N LEU A 780 -5.35 18.81 -10.58
CA LEU A 780 -5.83 19.55 -11.73
C LEU A 780 -6.15 18.56 -12.82
N ARG A 781 -7.19 18.85 -13.60
CA ARG A 781 -7.71 17.94 -14.63
C ARG A 781 -6.63 17.40 -15.59
N HIS A 782 -5.65 18.24 -15.94
CA HIS A 782 -4.59 17.91 -16.90
C HIS A 782 -3.16 18.06 -16.34
N GLU A 783 -3.03 18.46 -15.07
CA GLU A 783 -1.72 18.70 -14.41
C GLU A 783 -1.71 18.01 -13.04
N GLN A 784 -1.49 16.69 -13.06
CA GLN A 784 -1.61 15.80 -11.89
C GLN A 784 -0.60 16.13 -10.75
N PHE A 785 0.38 17.01 -11.00
CA PHE A 785 1.50 17.30 -10.10
C PHE A 785 1.62 18.77 -9.69
N ALA A 786 0.56 19.57 -9.85
CA ALA A 786 0.57 20.99 -9.50
C ALA A 786 0.44 21.23 -7.99
N THR A 787 1.49 21.71 -7.30
CA THR A 787 1.46 22.00 -5.86
C THR A 787 0.78 23.32 -5.51
N GLY A 788 0.38 23.50 -4.25
CA GLY A 788 -0.10 24.78 -3.70
C GLY A 788 0.67 25.19 -2.46
N LEU A 789 0.63 26.48 -2.10
CA LEU A 789 1.17 27.02 -0.86
C LEU A 789 0.09 27.05 0.22
N GLN A 790 0.38 26.43 1.36
CA GLN A 790 -0.48 26.49 2.54
C GLN A 790 -0.25 27.80 3.27
N LEU A 791 -1.31 28.56 3.50
CA LEU A 791 -1.22 29.78 4.29
C LEU A 791 -1.44 29.43 5.76
N LEU A 792 -0.43 29.70 6.60
CA LEU A 792 -0.49 29.57 8.06
C LEU A 792 -0.37 30.96 8.72
N PRO A 793 -0.83 31.15 9.96
CA PRO A 793 -0.65 32.42 10.67
C PRO A 793 0.83 32.80 10.78
N GLY A 794 1.15 34.05 10.44
CA GLY A 794 2.54 34.54 10.42
C GLY A 794 3.35 34.15 9.17
N THR A 795 2.74 33.47 8.20
CA THR A 795 3.30 33.22 6.86
C THR A 795 2.58 34.08 5.83
N SER A 796 3.22 34.35 4.69
CA SER A 796 2.58 35.13 3.62
C SER A 796 3.16 34.89 2.23
N LEU A 797 2.32 35.05 1.21
CA LEU A 797 2.73 35.11 -0.20
C LEU A 797 2.48 36.52 -0.72
N LYS A 798 3.52 37.17 -1.27
CA LYS A 798 3.51 38.58 -1.66
C LYS A 798 3.96 38.79 -3.10
N GLY A 799 3.48 39.87 -3.71
CA GLY A 799 4.03 40.44 -4.95
C GLY A 799 3.25 41.66 -5.39
N SER A 800 3.51 42.17 -6.60
CA SER A 800 2.86 43.37 -7.13
C SER A 800 2.40 43.18 -8.56
N ALA A 801 1.32 43.88 -8.93
CA ALA A 801 0.71 43.81 -10.25
C ALA A 801 0.60 45.19 -10.90
N PRO A 802 0.77 45.30 -12.22
CA PRO A 802 0.47 46.54 -12.93
C PRO A 802 -1.03 46.84 -12.85
N SER A 803 -1.36 48.10 -12.58
CA SER A 803 -2.74 48.55 -12.43
C SER A 803 -3.28 49.11 -13.76
N SER A 804 -4.46 48.65 -14.15
CA SER A 804 -5.22 49.07 -15.34
C SER A 804 -6.66 49.42 -14.93
N ALA A 805 -7.42 50.09 -15.81
CA ALA A 805 -8.83 50.43 -15.54
C ALA A 805 -9.72 49.19 -15.31
N ASN A 806 -9.40 48.08 -16.00
CA ASN A 806 -10.07 46.80 -15.86
C ASN A 806 -9.00 45.71 -15.68
N TRP A 807 -9.19 44.79 -14.74
CA TRP A 807 -8.25 43.69 -14.47
C TRP A 807 -8.98 42.50 -13.85
N THR A 808 -8.36 41.32 -13.88
CA THR A 808 -8.86 40.13 -13.18
C THR A 808 -7.73 39.44 -12.44
N LEU A 809 -7.81 39.37 -11.11
CA LEU A 809 -6.96 38.50 -10.30
C LEU A 809 -7.67 37.16 -10.14
N MET A 810 -7.02 36.05 -10.50
CA MET A 810 -7.57 34.70 -10.36
C MET A 810 -6.58 33.78 -9.67
N TRP A 811 -7.10 32.83 -8.90
CA TRP A 811 -6.29 31.82 -8.24
C TRP A 811 -7.12 30.57 -7.95
N LEU A 812 -6.43 29.46 -7.77
CA LEU A 812 -7.04 28.24 -7.25
C LEU A 812 -6.86 28.19 -5.74
N ILE A 813 -7.91 27.80 -5.04
CA ILE A 813 -7.88 27.65 -3.59
C ILE A 813 -8.57 26.37 -3.14
N ARG A 814 -8.02 25.71 -2.13
CA ARG A 814 -8.72 24.66 -1.38
C ARG A 814 -8.68 25.01 0.10
N TRP A 815 -9.80 24.85 0.80
CA TRP A 815 -9.87 24.98 2.25
C TRP A 815 -9.75 23.59 2.87
N THR A 816 -8.87 23.39 3.84
CA THR A 816 -8.77 22.12 4.57
C THR A 816 -9.14 22.35 6.04
N SER A 817 -9.81 21.39 6.67
CA SER A 817 -10.12 21.49 8.10
C SER A 817 -8.86 21.66 8.95
N ASN A 818 -8.88 22.59 9.91
CA ASN A 818 -7.82 22.72 10.90
C ASN A 818 -8.10 21.75 12.07
N PRO A 819 -7.32 20.66 12.22
CA PRO A 819 -7.55 19.65 13.26
C PRO A 819 -7.34 20.18 14.69
N LEU A 820 -6.66 21.30 14.86
CA LEU A 820 -6.19 21.79 16.17
C LEU A 820 -7.16 22.77 16.86
N GLN A 821 -8.25 23.18 16.21
CA GLN A 821 -9.12 24.25 16.72
C GLN A 821 -10.53 23.73 17.00
N LYS A 822 -10.84 23.56 18.31
CA LYS A 822 -12.11 22.98 18.82
C LYS A 822 -13.31 23.93 18.76
N ASP A 823 -13.06 25.24 18.77
CA ASP A 823 -14.09 26.28 18.69
C ASP A 823 -13.91 27.09 17.40
N ALA A 824 -14.84 26.91 16.45
CA ALA A 824 -14.92 27.74 15.26
C ALA A 824 -15.28 29.17 15.67
N SER A 825 -14.28 30.02 15.88
CA SER A 825 -14.51 31.45 15.84
C SER A 825 -15.12 31.76 14.46
N HIS A 826 -16.39 32.19 14.43
CA HIS A 826 -17.05 32.64 13.20
C HIS A 826 -16.48 33.97 12.67
N ALA A 827 -15.42 34.49 13.28
CA ALA A 827 -14.80 35.73 12.87
C ALA A 827 -14.23 35.57 11.45
N PRO A 828 -14.55 36.50 10.52
CA PRO A 828 -14.02 36.46 9.17
C PRO A 828 -12.49 36.55 9.18
N THR A 829 -11.83 35.54 8.63
CA THR A 829 -10.38 35.51 8.51
C THR A 829 -9.99 36.12 7.18
N SER A 830 -9.24 37.23 7.22
CA SER A 830 -8.67 37.86 6.02
C SER A 830 -7.74 36.89 5.33
N LEU A 831 -8.00 36.58 4.05
CA LEU A 831 -7.21 35.68 3.20
C LEU A 831 -6.31 36.47 2.24
N LEU A 832 -6.86 37.50 1.62
CA LEU A 832 -6.21 38.27 0.58
C LEU A 832 -6.37 39.77 0.87
N LYS A 833 -5.26 40.49 0.81
CA LYS A 833 -5.18 41.94 0.87
C LYS A 833 -4.69 42.49 -0.46
N LEU A 834 -5.43 43.44 -1.02
CA LEU A 834 -5.03 44.25 -2.17
C LEU A 834 -4.80 45.69 -1.70
N GLN A 835 -3.64 46.26 -1.97
CA GLN A 835 -3.31 47.62 -1.52
C GLN A 835 -2.75 48.46 -2.67
N THR A 836 -3.27 49.67 -2.83
CA THR A 836 -2.70 50.65 -3.77
C THR A 836 -1.54 51.39 -3.11
N THR A 837 -0.62 51.90 -3.92
CA THR A 837 0.48 52.78 -3.46
C THR A 837 -0.01 54.02 -2.69
N GLU A 838 -1.26 54.43 -2.94
CA GLU A 838 -1.91 55.60 -2.34
C GLU A 838 -2.65 55.27 -1.03
N GLY A 839 -2.58 54.02 -0.56
CA GLY A 839 -3.10 53.61 0.76
C GLY A 839 -4.52 53.03 0.77
N SER A 840 -5.21 52.95 -0.37
CA SER A 840 -6.52 52.27 -0.45
C SER A 840 -6.33 50.76 -0.36
N SER A 841 -7.02 50.09 0.56
CA SER A 841 -6.89 48.65 0.79
C SER A 841 -8.23 47.92 0.69
N TRP A 842 -8.18 46.70 0.16
CA TRP A 842 -9.30 45.76 0.13
C TRP A 842 -8.90 44.45 0.78
N TYR A 843 -9.86 43.84 1.47
CA TYR A 843 -9.70 42.59 2.17
C TYR A 843 -10.78 41.61 1.70
N LEU A 844 -10.35 40.47 1.17
CA LEU A 844 -11.24 39.32 0.96
C LEU A 844 -11.07 38.39 2.15
N SER A 845 -12.15 38.18 2.88
CA SER A 845 -12.19 37.38 4.10
C SER A 845 -13.11 36.16 3.93
N TYR A 846 -12.86 35.13 4.73
CA TYR A 846 -13.63 33.90 4.74
C TYR A 846 -14.00 33.46 6.17
N SER A 847 -15.24 33.01 6.35
CA SER A 847 -15.74 32.34 7.56
C SER A 847 -16.55 31.10 7.17
N SER A 848 -17.78 31.32 6.70
CA SER A 848 -18.67 30.35 6.03
C SER A 848 -19.13 30.84 4.64
N LYS A 849 -18.86 32.11 4.35
CA LYS A 849 -19.13 32.84 3.10
C LYS A 849 -17.89 33.66 2.76
N LEU A 850 -17.79 34.08 1.50
CA LEU A 850 -16.79 35.07 1.09
C LEU A 850 -17.33 36.47 1.34
N GLU A 851 -16.52 37.34 1.92
CA GLU A 851 -16.85 38.73 2.21
C GLU A 851 -15.76 39.66 1.68
N LEU A 852 -16.15 40.76 1.05
CA LEU A 852 -15.22 41.73 0.48
C LEU A 852 -15.38 43.11 1.14
N GLN A 853 -14.33 43.61 1.79
CA GLN A 853 -14.35 44.87 2.53
C GLN A 853 -13.33 45.87 2.00
N SER A 854 -13.74 47.14 1.85
CA SER A 854 -12.87 48.27 1.48
C SER A 854 -12.50 49.11 2.70
N SER A 855 -11.26 49.60 2.80
CA SER A 855 -10.79 50.47 3.89
C SER A 855 -11.31 51.91 3.84
N SER A 856 -11.93 52.34 2.73
CA SER A 856 -12.28 53.74 2.43
C SER A 856 -13.79 54.03 2.32
N GLY A 857 -14.67 53.04 2.53
CA GLY A 857 -16.13 53.20 2.40
C GLY A 857 -16.84 53.50 3.73
N PRO A 858 -17.93 54.29 3.75
CA PRO A 858 -18.78 54.41 4.93
C PRO A 858 -19.36 53.03 5.30
N PRO A 859 -19.56 52.71 6.60
CA PRO A 859 -20.22 51.48 6.99
C PRO A 859 -21.62 51.46 6.36
N SER A 860 -21.86 50.53 5.44
CA SER A 860 -23.19 50.31 4.87
C SER A 860 -24.14 49.84 5.98
N SER A 861 -25.38 50.31 5.96
CA SER A 861 -26.43 49.81 6.87
C SER A 861 -26.80 48.34 6.63
N SER A 862 -26.25 47.72 5.58
CA SER A 862 -26.53 46.36 5.11
C SER A 862 -25.36 45.37 5.26
N GLY A 863 -24.24 45.77 5.87
CA GLY A 863 -23.04 44.92 6.00
C GLY A 863 -22.21 44.80 4.71
N PRO A 864 -21.03 44.13 4.77
CA PRO A 864 -20.17 43.95 3.60
C PRO A 864 -20.82 43.06 2.53
N PRO A 865 -20.56 43.30 1.23
CA PRO A 865 -20.98 42.40 0.16
C PRO A 865 -20.45 40.98 0.41
N SER A 866 -21.34 39.98 0.34
CA SER A 866 -21.04 38.59 0.68
C SER A 866 -21.65 37.58 -0.28
N SER A 867 -21.08 36.37 -0.32
CA SER A 867 -21.61 35.27 -1.13
C SER A 867 -22.93 34.73 -0.58
N THR A 868 -23.87 34.39 -1.47
CA THR A 868 -25.13 33.72 -1.10
C THR A 868 -24.91 32.26 -0.72
N ALA A 869 -24.03 31.56 -1.43
CA ALA A 869 -23.66 30.17 -1.19
C ALA A 869 -22.49 30.04 -0.20
N GLN A 870 -22.54 28.99 0.63
CA GLN A 870 -21.43 28.58 1.48
C GLN A 870 -20.42 27.76 0.65
N LEU A 871 -19.13 27.95 0.91
CA LEU A 871 -18.08 27.13 0.31
C LEU A 871 -17.81 25.92 1.22
N ALA A 872 -17.95 24.72 0.68
CA ALA A 872 -17.62 23.49 1.39
C ALA A 872 -16.08 23.36 1.58
N PRO A 873 -15.62 22.84 2.73
CA PRO A 873 -14.23 22.46 2.91
C PRO A 873 -13.85 21.30 1.97
N ASP A 874 -12.54 21.09 1.82
CA ASP A 874 -11.90 20.05 1.03
C ASP A 874 -12.22 20.03 -0.47
N THR A 875 -12.82 21.10 -0.95
CA THR A 875 -13.14 21.33 -2.34
C THR A 875 -12.20 22.38 -2.92
N THR A 876 -11.65 22.11 -4.12
CA THR A 876 -10.89 23.10 -4.88
C THR A 876 -11.86 24.04 -5.59
N TYR A 877 -11.64 25.34 -5.43
CA TYR A 877 -12.38 26.41 -6.07
C TYR A 877 -11.46 27.24 -6.96
N HIS A 878 -11.99 27.70 -8.08
CA HIS A 878 -11.39 28.74 -8.87
C HIS A 878 -12.04 30.07 -8.46
N LEU A 879 -11.28 30.93 -7.81
CA LEU A 879 -11.73 32.26 -7.41
C LEU A 879 -11.20 33.31 -8.38
N ALA A 880 -12.01 34.33 -8.65
CA ALA A 880 -11.56 35.50 -9.40
C ALA A 880 -12.18 36.80 -8.88
N LEU A 881 -11.39 37.86 -8.85
CA LEU A 881 -11.81 39.24 -8.60
C LEU A 881 -11.61 40.02 -9.89
N ALA A 882 -12.69 40.51 -10.49
CA ALA A 882 -12.63 41.33 -11.69
C ALA A 882 -12.99 42.79 -11.37
N SER A 883 -12.09 43.72 -11.63
CA SER A 883 -12.38 45.15 -11.58
C SER A 883 -13.01 45.59 -12.90
N THR A 884 -14.16 46.24 -12.79
CA THR A 884 -14.94 46.77 -13.91
C THR A 884 -15.30 48.24 -13.67
N SER A 885 -15.79 48.90 -14.72
CA SER A 885 -16.36 50.26 -14.62
C SER A 885 -17.51 50.38 -13.61
N ALA A 886 -18.14 49.27 -13.22
CA ALA A 886 -19.26 49.24 -12.28
C ALA A 886 -18.87 48.69 -10.88
N GLY A 887 -17.58 48.57 -10.58
CA GLY A 887 -17.06 48.05 -9.31
C GLY A 887 -16.32 46.71 -9.42
N ILE A 888 -16.05 46.07 -8.28
CA ILE A 888 -15.34 44.78 -8.21
C ILE A 888 -16.37 43.64 -8.16
N VAL A 889 -16.23 42.67 -9.06
CA VAL A 889 -17.07 41.47 -9.14
C VAL A 889 -16.30 40.26 -8.66
N VAL A 890 -16.91 39.45 -7.79
CA VAL A 890 -16.34 38.23 -7.23
C VAL A 890 -16.96 37.01 -7.91
N PHE A 891 -16.11 36.17 -8.49
CA PHE A 891 -16.51 34.92 -9.14
C PHE A 891 -16.07 33.71 -8.32
N VAL A 892 -16.96 32.73 -8.20
CA VAL A 892 -16.67 31.41 -7.64
C VAL A 892 -16.97 30.38 -8.71
N ASN A 893 -15.96 29.59 -9.09
CA ASN A 893 -16.06 28.58 -10.15
C ASN A 893 -16.62 29.15 -11.47
N GLY A 894 -16.21 30.38 -11.80
CA GLY A 894 -16.60 31.09 -13.01
C GLY A 894 -18.04 31.59 -13.03
N ILE A 895 -18.78 31.48 -11.92
CA ILE A 895 -20.12 32.05 -11.73
C ILE A 895 -19.99 33.32 -10.88
N GLU A 896 -20.66 34.39 -11.29
CA GLU A 896 -20.73 35.62 -10.50
C GLU A 896 -21.41 35.32 -9.16
N SER A 897 -20.70 35.55 -8.06
CA SER A 897 -21.21 35.29 -6.72
C SER A 897 -21.81 36.54 -6.11
N PHE A 898 -21.09 37.66 -6.14
CA PHE A 898 -21.55 38.97 -5.68
C PHE A 898 -20.66 40.09 -6.23
N ARG A 899 -21.08 41.34 -6.09
CA ARG A 899 -20.32 42.53 -6.55
C ARG A 899 -20.32 43.64 -5.51
N SER A 900 -19.22 44.38 -5.45
CA SER A 900 -19.08 45.60 -4.65
C SER A 900 -19.06 46.82 -5.57
N PRO A 901 -19.88 47.86 -5.33
CA PRO A 901 -19.93 49.05 -6.18
C PRO A 901 -18.70 49.96 -6.02
N THR A 902 -17.94 49.81 -4.94
CA THR A 902 -16.75 50.61 -4.66
C THR A 902 -15.60 50.15 -5.57
N GLN A 903 -14.95 51.09 -6.25
CA GLN A 903 -13.76 50.82 -7.07
C GLN A 903 -12.47 50.93 -6.26
N LEU A 904 -11.42 50.27 -6.74
CA LEU A 904 -10.06 50.51 -6.26
C LEU A 904 -9.54 51.82 -6.87
N ALA A 905 -8.92 52.69 -6.06
CA ALA A 905 -8.34 53.94 -6.56
C ALA A 905 -7.28 53.64 -7.64
N SER A 906 -7.21 54.51 -8.65
CA SER A 906 -6.23 54.37 -9.74
C SER A 906 -4.82 54.50 -9.20
N SER A 907 -4.01 53.46 -9.33
CA SER A 907 -2.56 53.49 -9.04
C SER A 907 -1.78 52.98 -10.25
N SER A 908 -0.45 53.09 -10.20
CA SER A 908 0.44 52.42 -11.15
C SER A 908 0.62 50.93 -10.82
N PHE A 909 0.57 50.57 -9.52
CA PHE A 909 0.75 49.19 -9.05
C PHE A 909 -0.20 48.86 -7.90
N ILE A 910 -0.56 47.58 -7.80
CA ILE A 910 -1.36 47.03 -6.71
C ILE A 910 -0.52 45.95 -6.03
N ASP A 911 -0.29 46.11 -4.73
CA ASP A 911 0.35 45.12 -3.89
C ASP A 911 -0.65 44.02 -3.54
N ILE A 912 -0.22 42.77 -3.74
CA ILE A 912 -1.01 41.56 -3.49
C ILE A 912 -0.37 40.82 -2.33
N THR A 913 -1.14 40.56 -1.29
CA THR A 913 -0.67 39.80 -0.13
C THR A 913 -1.70 38.76 0.27
N PHE A 914 -1.34 37.49 0.15
CA PHE A 914 -2.07 36.38 0.77
C PHE A 914 -1.48 36.14 2.16
N GLN A 915 -2.28 36.24 3.20
CA GLN A 915 -1.85 36.08 4.59
C GLN A 915 -3.02 35.73 5.49
N LEU A 916 -2.74 35.19 6.68
CA LEU A 916 -3.73 34.96 7.73
C LEU A 916 -3.38 35.76 8.99
N ASN A 917 -4.39 36.39 9.59
CA ASN A 917 -4.22 37.24 10.77
C ASN A 917 -4.38 36.50 12.11
N CYS A 918 -5.01 35.31 12.09
CA CYS A 918 -5.26 34.47 13.26
C CYS A 918 -5.31 32.99 12.83
N GLN A 919 -5.30 32.07 13.79
CA GLN A 919 -5.51 30.63 13.54
C GLN A 919 -6.93 30.39 13.02
N PRO A 920 -7.12 29.93 11.76
CA PRO A 920 -8.44 29.71 11.20
C PRO A 920 -8.93 28.29 11.46
N SER A 921 -10.25 28.11 11.52
CA SER A 921 -10.88 26.78 11.54
C SER A 921 -10.68 26.02 10.22
N LEU A 922 -10.43 26.74 9.13
CA LEU A 922 -10.14 26.20 7.79
C LEU A 922 -8.85 26.82 7.25
N ILE A 923 -7.87 26.00 6.91
CA ILE A 923 -6.57 26.42 6.39
C ILE A 923 -6.65 26.53 4.85
N PRO A 924 -6.32 27.69 4.24
CA PRO A 924 -6.32 27.83 2.80
C PRO A 924 -5.03 27.35 2.15
N ILE A 925 -5.18 26.65 1.03
CA ILE A 925 -4.12 26.23 0.12
C ILE A 925 -4.30 26.98 -1.18
N VAL A 926 -3.35 27.84 -1.53
CA VAL A 926 -3.41 28.68 -2.74
C VAL A 926 -2.46 28.14 -3.80
N SER A 927 -2.92 28.01 -5.04
CA SER A 927 -2.06 27.67 -6.18
C SER A 927 -2.45 28.50 -7.41
N HIS A 928 -1.56 28.53 -8.40
CA HIS A 928 -1.80 29.16 -9.70
C HIS A 928 -2.42 30.56 -9.62
N VAL A 929 -1.69 31.53 -9.08
CA VAL A 929 -2.14 32.92 -8.96
C VAL A 929 -1.80 33.64 -10.26
N ALA A 930 -2.79 34.20 -10.95
CA ALA A 930 -2.59 34.94 -12.19
C ALA A 930 -3.30 36.29 -12.16
N TRP A 931 -2.67 37.29 -12.78
CA TRP A 931 -3.25 38.60 -12.98
C TRP A 931 -3.45 38.85 -14.46
N SER A 932 -4.69 39.09 -14.88
CA SER A 932 -5.04 39.54 -16.23
C SER A 932 -5.22 41.04 -16.23
N THR A 933 -4.65 41.71 -17.23
CA THR A 933 -4.78 43.16 -17.48
C THR A 933 -6.14 43.57 -18.05
N GLN A 934 -7.10 42.62 -18.12
CA GLN A 934 -8.48 42.83 -18.56
C GLN A 934 -9.48 42.16 -17.61
N ALA A 935 -10.73 42.67 -17.61
CA ALA A 935 -11.86 42.03 -16.95
C ALA A 935 -12.35 40.82 -17.79
N LEU A 936 -12.24 39.61 -17.26
CA LEU A 936 -12.64 38.38 -17.95
C LEU A 936 -14.15 38.14 -17.84
N THR A 937 -14.72 37.51 -18.87
CA THR A 937 -16.14 37.14 -18.92
C THR A 937 -16.42 35.83 -18.18
N THR A 938 -17.68 35.62 -17.80
CA THR A 938 -18.18 34.35 -17.21
C THR A 938 -17.82 33.13 -18.06
N SER A 939 -17.93 33.23 -19.39
CA SER A 939 -17.64 32.11 -20.31
C SER A 939 -16.16 31.71 -20.30
N LEU A 940 -15.25 32.70 -20.29
CA LEU A 940 -13.81 32.45 -20.21
C LEU A 940 -13.43 31.86 -18.85
N LEU A 941 -13.97 32.40 -17.76
CA LEU A 941 -13.75 31.87 -16.42
C LEU A 941 -14.27 30.44 -16.26
N GLN A 942 -15.43 30.11 -16.84
CA GLN A 942 -15.95 28.73 -16.85
C GLN A 942 -15.06 27.78 -17.65
N THR A 943 -14.44 28.25 -18.74
CA THR A 943 -13.46 27.45 -19.50
C THR A 943 -12.21 27.15 -18.66
N LEU A 944 -11.71 28.15 -17.93
CA LEU A 944 -10.60 28.00 -16.99
C LEU A 944 -10.94 27.03 -15.85
N VAL A 945 -12.16 27.08 -15.31
CA VAL A 945 -12.65 26.15 -14.28
C VAL A 945 -12.65 24.72 -14.78
N ARG A 946 -13.20 24.47 -15.97
CA ARG A 946 -13.27 23.11 -16.57
C ARG A 946 -11.89 22.51 -16.82
N THR A 947 -10.88 23.34 -17.07
CA THR A 947 -9.50 22.88 -17.34
C THR A 947 -8.64 22.80 -16.08
N SER A 948 -9.02 23.48 -15.00
CA SER A 948 -8.34 23.44 -13.69
C SER A 948 -8.93 22.42 -12.73
N ILE A 949 -10.24 22.46 -12.43
CA ILE A 949 -10.84 21.69 -11.33
C ILE A 949 -11.26 20.30 -11.83
N PRO A 950 -10.93 19.20 -11.13
CA PRO A 950 -11.41 17.88 -11.46
C PRO A 950 -12.92 17.82 -11.32
N SER A 951 -13.54 17.07 -12.22
CA SER A 951 -14.96 16.73 -12.14
C SER A 951 -15.30 16.14 -10.77
N PRO A 952 -16.45 16.52 -10.16
CA PRO A 952 -16.97 15.81 -9.00
C PRO A 952 -16.99 14.29 -9.26
N LYS A 953 -16.52 13.50 -8.30
CA LYS A 953 -16.52 12.03 -8.44
C LYS A 953 -17.96 11.52 -8.51
N LEU A 954 -18.18 10.53 -9.37
CA LEU A 954 -19.44 9.81 -9.42
C LEU A 954 -19.58 8.93 -8.17
N VAL A 955 -20.78 8.89 -7.60
CA VAL A 955 -21.11 7.99 -6.49
C VAL A 955 -21.30 6.58 -7.06
N LYS A 956 -20.62 5.59 -6.47
CA LYS A 956 -20.70 4.19 -6.89
C LYS A 956 -21.55 3.35 -5.95
N SER A 957 -22.33 2.44 -6.52
CA SER A 957 -23.23 1.56 -5.76
C SER A 957 -23.32 0.19 -6.43
N GLY A 958 -23.41 -0.86 -5.63
CA GLY A 958 -23.55 -2.25 -6.08
C GLY A 958 -24.64 -3.01 -5.29
N PRO A 959 -24.94 -4.27 -5.66
CA PRO A 959 -26.05 -5.04 -5.09
C PRO A 959 -25.91 -5.39 -3.59
N SER A 960 -24.68 -5.60 -3.11
CA SER A 960 -24.39 -6.20 -1.80
C SER A 960 -23.83 -5.20 -0.76
N GLY A 961 -23.99 -3.90 -0.98
CA GLY A 961 -23.46 -2.85 -0.11
C GLY A 961 -22.12 -2.26 -0.60
N PRO A 962 -21.11 -2.05 0.28
CA PRO A 962 -19.93 -1.25 -0.06
C PRO A 962 -19.16 -1.85 -1.25
N VAL A 963 -18.96 -1.03 -2.28
CA VAL A 963 -18.27 -1.38 -3.53
C VAL A 963 -16.76 -1.27 -3.33
N ASP A 964 -16.00 -2.18 -3.95
CA ASP A 964 -14.54 -2.13 -3.95
C ASP A 964 -14.04 -0.70 -4.28
N PRO A 965 -13.24 -0.05 -3.41
CA PRO A 965 -12.68 1.27 -3.65
C PRO A 965 -11.88 1.35 -4.97
N SER A 966 -11.30 0.24 -5.46
CA SER A 966 -10.51 0.18 -6.70
C SER A 966 -11.33 0.40 -7.98
N ILE A 967 -12.64 0.15 -7.94
CA ILE A 967 -13.51 0.29 -9.11
C ILE A 967 -13.82 1.78 -9.34
N GLU A 968 -13.32 2.35 -10.44
CA GLU A 968 -13.54 3.73 -10.87
C GLU A 968 -14.16 3.81 -12.28
N CYS A 969 -14.86 4.92 -12.57
CA CYS A 969 -15.41 5.19 -13.89
C CYS A 969 -14.35 5.81 -14.80
N LEU A 970 -13.94 5.07 -15.84
CA LEU A 970 -12.90 5.50 -16.79
C LEU A 970 -13.44 6.28 -18.00
N GLN A 971 -14.75 6.49 -18.09
CA GLN A 971 -15.38 7.21 -19.21
C GLN A 971 -15.39 8.73 -18.95
N ALA A 972 -14.70 9.49 -19.80
CA ALA A 972 -14.63 10.94 -19.67
C ALA A 972 -15.98 11.62 -19.93
N GLU A 973 -16.80 11.05 -20.82
CA GLU A 973 -18.14 11.51 -21.19
C GLU A 973 -19.16 11.32 -20.06
N ALA A 974 -18.89 10.39 -19.13
CA ALA A 974 -19.77 10.14 -17.99
C ALA A 974 -19.57 11.15 -16.86
N ALA A 975 -18.48 11.93 -16.87
CA ALA A 975 -18.15 12.90 -15.83
C ALA A 975 -19.28 13.94 -15.62
N VAL A 976 -19.44 14.38 -14.37
CA VAL A 976 -20.56 15.25 -13.94
C VAL A 976 -20.59 16.60 -14.67
N ASP A 977 -19.41 17.17 -14.92
CA ASP A 977 -19.19 18.45 -15.58
C ASP A 977 -18.88 18.31 -17.08
N SER A 978 -19.02 17.11 -17.64
CA SER A 978 -18.81 16.91 -19.08
C SER A 978 -19.85 17.68 -19.89
N ASP A 979 -19.48 18.10 -21.10
CA ASP A 979 -20.43 18.64 -22.08
C ASP A 979 -21.31 17.56 -22.71
N PHE A 980 -21.34 16.34 -22.15
CA PHE A 980 -22.03 15.19 -22.72
C PHE A 980 -23.25 14.79 -21.90
N ASP A 981 -24.37 14.57 -22.58
CA ASP A 981 -25.57 13.98 -21.98
C ASP A 981 -25.66 12.49 -22.36
N LEU A 982 -26.04 11.64 -21.40
CA LEU A 982 -26.40 10.26 -21.69
C LEU A 982 -27.71 10.29 -22.49
N THR A 983 -27.69 9.76 -23.71
CA THR A 983 -28.82 9.87 -24.65
C THR A 983 -29.43 8.53 -25.03
N ALA A 984 -28.70 7.43 -24.93
CA ALA A 984 -29.27 6.10 -25.10
C ALA A 984 -28.56 5.06 -24.25
N VAL A 985 -29.28 3.99 -23.92
CA VAL A 985 -28.73 2.77 -23.33
C VAL A 985 -29.17 1.57 -24.16
N HIS A 986 -28.22 0.67 -24.39
CA HIS A 986 -28.39 -0.57 -25.13
C HIS A 986 -28.08 -1.74 -24.21
N LEU A 987 -29.01 -2.69 -24.13
CA LEU A 987 -28.87 -3.95 -23.40
C LEU A 987 -28.84 -5.11 -24.39
N TRP A 988 -28.03 -6.12 -24.12
CA TRP A 988 -27.98 -7.37 -24.88
C TRP A 988 -28.51 -8.51 -24.03
N GLU A 989 -29.36 -9.34 -24.62
CA GLU A 989 -29.94 -10.53 -23.99
C GLU A 989 -29.76 -11.80 -24.83
N GLY A 990 -29.52 -12.90 -24.12
CA GLY A 990 -29.57 -14.28 -24.58
C GLY A 990 -30.40 -15.10 -23.58
N ASP A 991 -29.90 -16.28 -23.20
CA ASP A 991 -30.47 -17.03 -22.06
C ASP A 991 -30.23 -16.30 -20.71
N PHE A 992 -29.19 -15.46 -20.67
CA PHE A 992 -28.79 -14.60 -19.56
C PHE A 992 -28.68 -13.14 -20.00
N PHE A 993 -28.31 -12.26 -19.07
CA PHE A 993 -27.95 -10.89 -19.40
C PHE A 993 -26.54 -10.84 -20.01
N ASP A 994 -26.45 -10.47 -21.29
CA ASP A 994 -25.21 -10.59 -22.08
C ASP A 994 -24.42 -9.28 -22.18
N GLY A 995 -25.02 -8.14 -21.79
CA GLY A 995 -24.26 -6.90 -21.69
C GLY A 995 -25.00 -5.57 -21.81
N LEU A 996 -24.23 -4.48 -21.72
CA LEU A 996 -24.71 -3.08 -21.78
C LEU A 996 -23.72 -2.13 -22.47
N GLN A 997 -24.24 -1.12 -23.15
CA GLN A 997 -23.49 0.02 -23.67
C GLN A 997 -24.33 1.31 -23.63
N CYS A 998 -23.71 2.41 -23.22
CA CYS A 998 -24.29 3.76 -23.21
C CYS A 998 -23.90 4.56 -24.46
N GLU A 999 -24.70 5.56 -24.84
CA GLU A 999 -24.36 6.57 -25.85
C GLU A 999 -24.46 7.99 -25.29
N TYR A 1000 -23.47 8.82 -25.59
CA TYR A 1000 -23.33 10.18 -25.07
C TYR A 1000 -23.37 11.22 -26.18
N LYS A 1001 -24.04 12.36 -25.98
CA LYS A 1001 -24.13 13.44 -26.97
C LYS A 1001 -23.62 14.76 -26.41
N ASN A 1002 -22.72 15.41 -27.14
CA ASN A 1002 -22.18 16.71 -26.76
C ASN A 1002 -23.25 17.82 -26.89
N ARG A 1003 -23.37 18.68 -25.88
CA ARG A 1003 -24.37 19.75 -25.78
C ARG A 1003 -24.15 20.85 -26.80
N GLU A 1004 -22.91 21.22 -27.07
CA GLU A 1004 -22.55 22.30 -28.00
C GLU A 1004 -22.42 21.78 -29.43
N THR A 1005 -21.54 20.81 -29.66
CA THR A 1005 -21.24 20.31 -31.02
C THR A 1005 -22.31 19.38 -31.58
N LYS A 1006 -23.21 18.88 -30.73
CA LYS A 1006 -24.24 17.89 -31.05
C LYS A 1006 -23.72 16.54 -31.55
N ILE A 1007 -22.41 16.28 -31.43
CA ILE A 1007 -21.76 15.01 -31.80
C ILE A 1007 -22.11 13.92 -30.77
N THR A 1008 -22.49 12.73 -31.25
CA THR A 1008 -22.73 11.54 -30.43
C THR A 1008 -21.53 10.60 -30.44
N VAL A 1009 -21.15 10.08 -29.28
CA VAL A 1009 -20.04 9.13 -29.09
C VAL A 1009 -20.50 7.92 -28.27
N PRO A 1010 -20.04 6.71 -28.61
CA PRO A 1010 -20.38 5.50 -27.85
C PRO A 1010 -19.55 5.41 -26.56
N GLY A 1011 -20.19 5.00 -25.48
CA GLY A 1011 -19.51 4.61 -24.24
C GLY A 1011 -18.82 3.23 -24.37
N ARG A 1012 -18.11 2.85 -23.30
CA ARG A 1012 -17.53 1.50 -23.15
C ARG A 1012 -18.61 0.42 -23.30
N SER A 1013 -18.31 -0.59 -24.10
CA SER A 1013 -19.14 -1.78 -24.26
C SER A 1013 -18.80 -2.82 -23.19
N TRP A 1014 -19.82 -3.30 -22.49
CA TRP A 1014 -19.74 -4.38 -21.50
C TRP A 1014 -20.51 -5.59 -22.02
N THR A 1015 -19.97 -6.32 -22.99
CA THR A 1015 -20.69 -7.42 -23.68
C THR A 1015 -19.82 -8.68 -23.75
N VAL A 1016 -20.45 -9.87 -23.59
CA VAL A 1016 -19.77 -11.19 -23.66
C VAL A 1016 -20.07 -11.99 -24.93
N SER A 1017 -21.21 -11.73 -25.61
CA SER A 1017 -21.64 -12.47 -26.81
C SER A 1017 -21.83 -11.57 -28.04
N LYS A 1018 -21.51 -12.09 -29.24
CA LYS A 1018 -21.72 -11.41 -30.54
C LYS A 1018 -23.06 -11.75 -31.21
N SER A 1019 -23.83 -12.72 -30.70
CA SER A 1019 -25.10 -13.19 -31.31
C SER A 1019 -26.34 -12.91 -30.46
N SER A 1020 -26.29 -11.91 -29.59
CA SER A 1020 -27.36 -11.58 -28.63
C SER A 1020 -28.34 -10.52 -29.16
N THR A 1021 -29.57 -10.55 -28.65
CA THR A 1021 -30.64 -9.63 -29.07
C THR A 1021 -30.43 -8.27 -28.39
N LYS A 1022 -30.39 -7.18 -29.17
CA LYS A 1022 -30.20 -5.81 -28.67
C LYS A 1022 -31.54 -5.14 -28.36
N ARG A 1023 -31.73 -4.67 -27.12
CA ARG A 1023 -32.82 -3.75 -26.72
C ARG A 1023 -32.26 -2.38 -26.40
N SER A 1024 -32.96 -1.33 -26.84
CA SER A 1024 -32.47 0.05 -26.71
C SER A 1024 -33.52 0.98 -26.13
N LEU A 1025 -33.10 1.93 -25.31
CA LEU A 1025 -33.90 3.05 -24.84
C LEU A 1025 -33.17 4.36 -25.14
N THR A 1026 -33.75 5.18 -26.04
CA THR A 1026 -33.31 6.55 -26.27
C THR A 1026 -34.01 7.47 -25.26
N LEU A 1027 -33.23 8.17 -24.45
CA LEU A 1027 -33.70 9.12 -23.43
C LEU A 1027 -34.19 10.41 -24.09
N LEU A 1028 -35.33 10.92 -23.60
CA LEU A 1028 -35.89 12.20 -24.01
C LEU A 1028 -35.15 13.36 -23.31
N ASP A 1029 -35.39 14.59 -23.77
CA ASP A 1029 -34.83 15.78 -23.11
C ASP A 1029 -35.32 15.87 -21.65
N GLY A 1030 -34.40 16.06 -20.73
CA GLY A 1030 -34.67 16.03 -19.28
C GLY A 1030 -34.95 14.64 -18.69
N GLU A 1031 -34.78 13.56 -19.45
CA GLU A 1031 -34.95 12.19 -18.96
C GLU A 1031 -33.64 11.54 -18.56
N TYR A 1032 -33.65 10.86 -17.41
CA TYR A 1032 -32.50 10.15 -16.87
C TYR A 1032 -32.93 8.90 -16.09
N ILE A 1033 -31.99 7.97 -15.95
CA ILE A 1033 -32.19 6.70 -15.23
C ILE A 1033 -32.05 6.97 -13.73
N ILE A 1034 -33.02 6.50 -12.94
CA ILE A 1034 -33.11 6.73 -11.49
C ILE A 1034 -33.20 5.45 -10.66
N GLN A 1035 -33.41 4.29 -11.30
CA GLN A 1035 -33.48 3.00 -10.62
C GLN A 1035 -32.83 1.92 -11.47
N VAL A 1036 -32.08 1.04 -10.80
CA VAL A 1036 -31.42 -0.12 -11.40
C VAL A 1036 -31.69 -1.33 -10.51
N ARG A 1037 -32.31 -2.36 -11.08
CA ARG A 1037 -32.58 -3.64 -10.39
C ARG A 1037 -32.34 -4.80 -11.34
N GLY A 1038 -32.24 -6.01 -10.82
CA GLY A 1038 -31.98 -7.19 -11.64
C GLY A 1038 -32.20 -8.49 -10.91
N ARG A 1039 -31.71 -9.57 -11.52
CA ARG A 1039 -31.72 -10.91 -10.94
C ARG A 1039 -30.38 -11.58 -11.18
N SER A 1040 -29.87 -12.31 -10.19
CA SER A 1040 -28.60 -13.02 -10.29
C SER A 1040 -28.59 -14.31 -9.49
N GLY A 1041 -28.10 -15.40 -10.07
CA GLY A 1041 -27.74 -16.63 -9.38
C GLY A 1041 -26.22 -16.82 -9.38
N ALA A 1042 -25.75 -17.87 -10.06
CA ALA A 1042 -24.33 -18.02 -10.36
C ALA A 1042 -23.81 -16.94 -11.33
N TRP A 1043 -24.69 -16.39 -12.18
CA TRP A 1043 -24.41 -15.35 -13.17
C TRP A 1043 -25.51 -14.28 -13.15
N MET A 1044 -25.33 -13.18 -13.89
CA MET A 1044 -26.40 -12.19 -14.09
C MET A 1044 -27.49 -12.74 -15.02
N ASP A 1045 -28.69 -12.92 -14.49
CA ASP A 1045 -29.84 -13.37 -15.26
C ASP A 1045 -30.56 -12.21 -15.94
N GLN A 1046 -30.76 -11.09 -15.25
CA GLN A 1046 -31.57 -9.97 -15.75
C GLN A 1046 -31.09 -8.60 -15.27
N LEU A 1047 -31.30 -7.58 -16.10
CA LEU A 1047 -31.19 -6.18 -15.71
C LEU A 1047 -32.44 -5.39 -16.11
N VAL A 1048 -32.88 -4.48 -15.23
CA VAL A 1048 -34.03 -3.60 -15.42
C VAL A 1048 -33.64 -2.17 -15.01
N LEU A 1049 -33.89 -1.21 -15.91
CA LEU A 1049 -33.65 0.21 -15.72
C LEU A 1049 -34.98 0.98 -15.71
N THR A 1050 -35.17 1.92 -14.79
CA THR A 1050 -36.33 2.82 -14.75
C THR A 1050 -35.88 4.27 -14.82
N THR A 1051 -36.56 5.09 -15.63
CA THR A 1051 -36.30 6.53 -15.78
C THR A 1051 -37.19 7.40 -14.89
N ASN A 1052 -36.80 8.66 -14.68
CA ASN A 1052 -37.62 9.68 -14.01
C ASN A 1052 -38.96 9.95 -14.71
N PHE A 1053 -39.07 9.62 -16.00
CA PHE A 1053 -40.33 9.68 -16.76
C PHE A 1053 -41.18 8.41 -16.61
N GLY A 1054 -40.73 7.46 -15.80
CA GLY A 1054 -41.40 6.18 -15.53
C GLY A 1054 -41.40 5.23 -16.72
N ARG A 1055 -40.43 5.36 -17.65
CA ARG A 1055 -40.19 4.37 -18.70
C ARG A 1055 -39.23 3.30 -18.19
N THR A 1056 -39.40 2.06 -18.63
CA THR A 1056 -38.56 0.93 -18.22
C THR A 1056 -37.91 0.26 -19.41
N LEU A 1057 -36.66 -0.20 -19.23
CA LEU A 1057 -35.94 -1.05 -20.17
C LEU A 1057 -35.48 -2.30 -19.41
N SER A 1058 -35.74 -3.49 -19.95
CA SER A 1058 -35.36 -4.76 -19.34
C SER A 1058 -34.74 -5.69 -20.38
N ALA A 1059 -33.76 -6.47 -19.95
CA ALA A 1059 -33.09 -7.49 -20.77
C ALA A 1059 -32.63 -8.67 -19.90
N GLY A 1060 -32.74 -9.89 -20.43
CA GLY A 1060 -32.30 -11.14 -19.77
C GLY A 1060 -33.45 -12.04 -19.28
N GLY A 1061 -33.09 -13.16 -18.64
CA GLY A 1061 -33.98 -14.25 -18.22
C GLY A 1061 -34.67 -14.05 -16.86
N ASN A 1062 -35.44 -15.05 -16.41
CA ASN A 1062 -36.18 -15.01 -15.14
C ASN A 1062 -35.49 -15.78 -13.99
N GLY A 1063 -34.27 -16.30 -14.21
CA GLY A 1063 -33.47 -17.01 -13.21
C GLY A 1063 -32.97 -16.11 -12.07
N GLY A 1064 -32.27 -16.70 -11.11
CA GLY A 1064 -31.59 -15.99 -10.02
C GLY A 1064 -32.49 -15.36 -8.95
N ASP A 1065 -31.85 -14.83 -7.91
CA ASP A 1065 -32.50 -14.06 -6.86
C ASP A 1065 -32.55 -12.56 -7.22
N PRO A 1066 -33.62 -11.84 -6.83
CA PRO A 1066 -33.75 -10.43 -7.15
C PRO A 1066 -32.74 -9.58 -6.36
N PHE A 1067 -32.21 -8.55 -7.02
CA PHE A 1067 -31.39 -7.51 -6.38
C PHE A 1067 -31.81 -6.11 -6.83
N GLU A 1068 -31.49 -5.12 -6.00
CA GLU A 1068 -31.65 -3.70 -6.32
C GLU A 1068 -30.36 -2.96 -5.98
N ILE A 1069 -29.92 -2.07 -6.87
CA ILE A 1069 -28.75 -1.23 -6.64
C ILE A 1069 -29.26 0.14 -6.17
N ALA A 1070 -28.86 0.52 -4.96
CA ALA A 1070 -29.25 1.79 -4.37
C ALA A 1070 -28.74 2.96 -5.23
N VAL A 1071 -29.66 3.72 -5.82
CA VAL A 1071 -29.38 5.03 -6.43
C VAL A 1071 -29.76 6.08 -5.40
N PRO A 1072 -28.84 6.99 -4.99
CA PRO A 1072 -29.19 8.01 -4.00
C PRO A 1072 -30.37 8.86 -4.45
N LYS A 1073 -31.21 9.29 -3.50
CA LYS A 1073 -32.37 10.13 -3.79
C LYS A 1073 -31.93 11.42 -4.48
N GLY A 1074 -32.60 11.79 -5.57
CA GLY A 1074 -32.24 12.94 -6.39
C GLY A 1074 -31.04 12.74 -7.33
N HIS A 1075 -30.49 11.53 -7.45
CA HIS A 1075 -29.41 11.23 -8.40
C HIS A 1075 -29.90 10.67 -9.73
N MET A 1076 -29.07 10.80 -10.75
CA MET A 1076 -29.16 10.14 -12.04
C MET A 1076 -27.97 9.20 -12.28
N VAL A 1077 -28.20 8.12 -13.03
CA VAL A 1077 -27.12 7.23 -13.50
C VAL A 1077 -26.37 7.87 -14.67
N ARG A 1078 -25.03 7.76 -14.65
CA ARG A 1078 -24.13 8.25 -15.69
C ARG A 1078 -23.36 7.15 -16.41
N ALA A 1079 -23.02 6.06 -15.73
CA ALA A 1079 -22.26 4.95 -16.30
C ALA A 1079 -22.46 3.65 -15.51
N PHE A 1080 -21.99 2.56 -16.08
CA PHE A 1080 -22.03 1.22 -15.51
C PHE A 1080 -20.65 0.55 -15.58
N HIS A 1081 -20.41 -0.41 -14.69
CA HIS A 1081 -19.26 -1.32 -14.72
C HIS A 1081 -19.71 -2.75 -14.41
N PHE A 1082 -19.06 -3.72 -15.04
CA PHE A 1082 -19.29 -5.14 -14.83
C PHE A 1082 -17.96 -5.90 -14.85
N ALA A 1083 -17.87 -7.00 -14.10
CA ALA A 1083 -16.84 -8.00 -14.35
C ALA A 1083 -17.21 -8.82 -15.59
N LEU A 1084 -16.23 -9.05 -16.47
CA LEU A 1084 -16.42 -9.81 -17.71
C LEU A 1084 -15.62 -11.11 -17.65
N GLY A 1085 -16.32 -12.24 -17.68
CA GLY A 1085 -15.77 -13.57 -17.92
C GLY A 1085 -16.48 -14.24 -19.09
N ASP A 1086 -16.84 -15.51 -18.94
CA ASP A 1086 -17.78 -16.18 -19.87
C ASP A 1086 -19.21 -15.59 -19.76
N HIS A 1087 -19.52 -14.92 -18.64
CA HIS A 1087 -20.79 -14.24 -18.37
C HIS A 1087 -20.54 -12.84 -17.78
N VAL A 1088 -21.59 -12.02 -17.72
CA VAL A 1088 -21.56 -10.71 -17.06
C VAL A 1088 -21.83 -10.89 -15.56
N GLU A 1089 -21.01 -10.27 -14.71
CA GLU A 1089 -21.15 -10.37 -13.25
C GLU A 1089 -20.88 -9.03 -12.56
N HIS A 1090 -21.20 -8.95 -11.26
CA HIS A 1090 -20.82 -7.85 -10.36
C HIS A 1090 -21.18 -6.44 -10.88
N PRO A 1091 -22.48 -6.12 -11.08
CA PRO A 1091 -22.89 -4.83 -11.60
C PRO A 1091 -22.57 -3.70 -10.62
N VAL A 1092 -21.93 -2.64 -11.12
CA VAL A 1092 -21.70 -1.39 -10.39
C VAL A 1092 -22.27 -0.23 -11.19
N VAL A 1093 -22.99 0.67 -10.51
CA VAL A 1093 -23.63 1.84 -11.11
C VAL A 1093 -22.94 3.11 -10.62
N PHE A 1094 -22.63 4.01 -11.54
CA PHE A 1094 -22.07 5.33 -11.24
C PHE A 1094 -23.13 6.41 -11.40
N THR A 1095 -23.32 7.23 -10.37
CA THR A 1095 -24.40 8.21 -10.28
C THR A 1095 -23.90 9.60 -9.92
N CYS A 1096 -24.69 10.63 -10.21
CA CYS A 1096 -24.47 11.99 -9.75
C CYS A 1096 -25.79 12.71 -9.47
N PRO A 1097 -25.80 13.82 -8.71
CA PRO A 1097 -27.02 14.62 -8.53
C PRO A 1097 -27.64 15.01 -9.88
N ALA A 1098 -28.94 14.78 -10.03
CA ALA A 1098 -29.65 15.15 -11.23
C ALA A 1098 -29.75 16.69 -11.37
N PRO A 1099 -29.84 17.24 -12.59
CA PRO A 1099 -30.05 18.66 -12.79
C PRO A 1099 -31.36 19.10 -12.13
N LYS A 1100 -31.33 20.23 -11.40
CA LYS A 1100 -32.54 20.83 -10.84
C LYS A 1100 -33.37 21.45 -11.96
N GLY A 1101 -34.54 20.89 -12.20
CA GLY A 1101 -35.50 21.45 -13.15
C GLY A 1101 -36.14 22.74 -12.64
N PRO A 1102 -37.08 23.31 -13.42
CA PRO A 1102 -37.77 24.55 -13.08
C PRO A 1102 -38.44 24.51 -11.70
N VAL A 1103 -39.00 23.36 -11.31
CA VAL A 1103 -39.70 23.18 -10.04
C VAL A 1103 -38.72 23.21 -8.88
N GLY A 1104 -37.62 22.45 -8.96
CA GLY A 1104 -36.58 22.47 -7.94
C GLY A 1104 -36.01 23.88 -7.67
N LYS A 1105 -35.77 24.68 -8.73
CA LYS A 1105 -35.27 26.07 -8.58
C LYS A 1105 -36.25 26.97 -7.82
N VAL A 1106 -37.55 26.86 -8.11
CA VAL A 1106 -38.58 27.64 -7.41
C VAL A 1106 -38.67 27.23 -5.94
N LEU A 1107 -38.60 25.92 -5.65
CA LEU A 1107 -38.69 25.41 -4.29
C LEU A 1107 -37.51 25.87 -3.42
N GLU A 1108 -36.30 25.95 -3.96
CA GLU A 1108 -35.14 26.45 -3.20
C GLU A 1108 -35.26 27.92 -2.83
N SER A 1109 -35.76 28.74 -3.76
CA SER A 1109 -36.09 30.13 -3.47
C SER A 1109 -37.18 30.20 -2.40
N ALA A 1110 -38.22 29.38 -2.50
CA ALA A 1110 -39.33 29.36 -1.54
C ALA A 1110 -38.90 28.90 -0.14
N VAL A 1111 -38.00 27.91 -0.02
CA VAL A 1111 -37.46 27.46 1.29
C VAL A 1111 -36.71 28.58 1.97
N THR A 1112 -35.97 29.39 1.21
CA THR A 1112 -35.23 30.54 1.72
C THR A 1112 -36.16 31.62 2.27
N THR A 1113 -37.29 31.86 1.59
CA THR A 1113 -38.24 32.94 1.97
C THR A 1113 -39.26 32.50 3.02
N HIS A 1114 -39.76 31.27 2.97
CA HIS A 1114 -40.92 30.80 3.75
C HIS A 1114 -40.61 29.64 4.72
N GLY A 1115 -39.40 29.08 4.68
CA GLY A 1115 -38.97 28.00 5.55
C GLY A 1115 -39.41 26.59 5.10
N LYS A 1116 -38.63 25.58 5.51
CA LYS A 1116 -38.77 24.18 5.04
C LYS A 1116 -40.14 23.56 5.32
N THR A 1117 -40.74 23.81 6.47
CA THR A 1117 -42.00 23.17 6.88
C THR A 1117 -43.17 23.59 6.01
N ILE A 1118 -43.28 24.88 5.69
CA ILE A 1118 -44.34 25.43 4.83
C ILE A 1118 -44.19 24.88 3.41
N VAL A 1119 -42.96 24.86 2.90
CA VAL A 1119 -42.67 24.31 1.57
C VAL A 1119 -43.00 22.82 1.49
N ALA A 1120 -42.60 22.01 2.48
CA ALA A 1120 -42.91 20.58 2.50
C ALA A 1120 -44.43 20.31 2.50
N GLN A 1121 -45.19 21.09 3.27
CA GLN A 1121 -46.66 21.00 3.29
C GLN A 1121 -47.28 21.32 1.93
N ALA A 1122 -46.80 22.39 1.27
CA ALA A 1122 -47.27 22.76 -0.05
C ALA A 1122 -46.89 21.74 -1.12
N VAL A 1123 -45.65 21.23 -1.09
CA VAL A 1123 -45.17 20.18 -2.00
C VAL A 1123 -46.04 18.93 -1.88
N SER A 1124 -46.38 18.48 -0.66
CA SER A 1124 -47.28 17.34 -0.45
C SER A 1124 -48.67 17.56 -1.08
N ALA A 1125 -49.21 18.78 -0.98
CA ALA A 1125 -50.46 19.14 -1.65
C ALA A 1125 -50.34 19.18 -3.18
N VAL A 1126 -49.25 19.71 -3.73
CA VAL A 1126 -49.00 19.75 -5.18
C VAL A 1126 -48.82 18.35 -5.76
N VAL A 1127 -48.07 17.47 -5.08
CA VAL A 1127 -47.91 16.05 -5.46
C VAL A 1127 -49.26 15.37 -5.56
N ARG A 1128 -50.18 15.62 -4.62
CA ARG A 1128 -51.53 15.06 -4.66
C ARG A 1128 -52.31 15.51 -5.91
N TYR A 1129 -52.24 16.78 -6.28
CA TYR A 1129 -52.92 17.27 -7.48
C TYR A 1129 -52.36 16.63 -8.75
N LEU A 1130 -51.02 16.64 -8.90
CA LEU A 1130 -50.35 16.09 -10.06
C LEU A 1130 -50.51 14.57 -10.17
N THR A 1131 -50.54 13.83 -9.06
CA THR A 1131 -50.74 12.38 -9.07
C THR A 1131 -52.11 12.01 -9.68
N ASN A 1132 -53.15 12.78 -9.40
CA ASN A 1132 -54.47 12.56 -10.01
C ASN A 1132 -54.42 12.78 -11.54
N VAL A 1133 -53.72 13.84 -11.98
CA VAL A 1133 -53.51 14.11 -13.41
C VAL A 1133 -52.66 13.02 -14.08
N ALA A 1134 -51.66 12.47 -13.38
CA ALA A 1134 -50.80 11.40 -13.88
C ALA A 1134 -51.54 10.08 -14.11
N ASN A 1135 -52.44 9.73 -13.18
CA ASN A 1135 -53.16 8.47 -13.19
C ASN A 1135 -54.32 8.48 -14.18
N GLU A 1136 -55.00 9.63 -14.34
CA GLU A 1136 -56.15 9.79 -15.25
C GLU A 1136 -55.99 11.04 -16.15
N PRO A 1137 -55.01 11.06 -17.08
CA PRO A 1137 -54.66 12.25 -17.87
C PRO A 1137 -55.75 12.70 -18.87
N THR A 1138 -56.73 11.85 -19.15
CA THR A 1138 -57.88 12.18 -20.00
C THR A 1138 -59.06 12.75 -19.21
N ASN A 1139 -59.02 12.71 -17.88
CA ASN A 1139 -60.10 13.17 -17.02
C ASN A 1139 -59.95 14.66 -16.74
N THR A 1140 -60.71 15.47 -17.47
CA THR A 1140 -60.68 16.95 -17.41
C THR A 1140 -61.01 17.51 -16.03
N LYS A 1141 -61.65 16.73 -15.14
CA LYS A 1141 -61.93 17.14 -13.75
C LYS A 1141 -60.66 17.44 -12.95
N PHE A 1142 -59.55 16.77 -13.24
CA PHE A 1142 -58.29 16.98 -12.53
C PHE A 1142 -57.43 18.11 -13.13
N HIS A 1143 -57.84 18.65 -14.28
CA HIS A 1143 -57.08 19.69 -14.99
C HIS A 1143 -57.34 21.10 -14.45
N THR A 1144 -58.23 21.27 -13.46
CA THR A 1144 -58.58 22.58 -12.91
C THR A 1144 -58.56 22.56 -11.39
N ILE A 1145 -57.82 23.49 -10.79
CA ILE A 1145 -57.72 23.67 -9.35
C ILE A 1145 -58.32 25.03 -8.98
N LYS A 1146 -59.30 25.02 -8.07
CA LYS A 1146 -59.88 26.25 -7.49
C LYS A 1146 -59.00 26.73 -6.33
N CYS A 1147 -58.40 27.91 -6.45
CA CYS A 1147 -57.55 28.45 -5.38
C CYS A 1147 -58.35 28.79 -4.10
N SER A 1148 -59.66 29.02 -4.21
CA SER A 1148 -60.59 29.22 -3.08
C SER A 1148 -61.02 27.92 -2.38
N ASN A 1149 -60.45 26.77 -2.76
CA ASN A 1149 -60.71 25.51 -2.06
C ASN A 1149 -60.00 25.52 -0.70
N ASN A 1150 -60.72 25.20 0.39
CA ASN A 1150 -60.16 25.08 1.74
C ASN A 1150 -58.86 24.24 1.82
N PHE A 1151 -58.73 23.19 1.01
CA PHE A 1151 -57.50 22.40 0.95
C PHE A 1151 -56.34 23.16 0.32
N PHE A 1152 -56.58 23.97 -0.71
CA PHE A 1152 -55.57 24.83 -1.34
C PHE A 1152 -55.17 25.97 -0.42
N GLU A 1153 -56.14 26.68 0.17
CA GLU A 1153 -55.89 27.79 1.10
C GLU A 1153 -55.08 27.35 2.33
N LYS A 1154 -55.37 26.17 2.87
CA LYS A 1154 -54.66 25.65 4.04
C LYS A 1154 -53.23 25.20 3.74
N ASN A 1155 -53.00 24.57 2.59
CA ASN A 1155 -51.74 23.84 2.34
C ASN A 1155 -50.82 24.52 1.32
N VAL A 1156 -51.33 25.34 0.41
CA VAL A 1156 -50.56 25.92 -0.71
C VAL A 1156 -50.47 27.43 -0.62
N ALA A 1157 -51.56 28.14 -0.30
CA ALA A 1157 -51.57 29.60 -0.19
C ALA A 1157 -50.52 30.21 0.76
N PRO A 1158 -50.07 29.54 1.85
CA PRO A 1158 -48.99 30.07 2.70
C PRO A 1158 -47.65 30.30 1.99
N LEU A 1159 -47.45 29.80 0.78
CA LEU A 1159 -46.27 30.11 -0.06
C LEU A 1159 -46.29 31.52 -0.67
N GLY A 1160 -47.38 32.28 -0.54
CA GLY A 1160 -47.46 33.66 -1.02
C GLY A 1160 -47.09 33.81 -2.50
N GLU A 1161 -46.11 34.66 -2.79
CA GLU A 1161 -45.65 34.96 -4.17
C GLU A 1161 -44.99 33.76 -4.86
N ALA A 1162 -44.55 32.73 -4.12
CA ALA A 1162 -43.95 31.54 -4.71
C ALA A 1162 -44.98 30.56 -5.31
N VAL A 1163 -46.28 30.77 -5.09
CA VAL A 1163 -47.35 29.90 -5.62
C VAL A 1163 -47.37 29.91 -7.16
N GLU A 1164 -47.37 31.09 -7.78
CA GLU A 1164 -47.49 31.18 -9.24
C GLU A 1164 -46.30 30.57 -9.98
N PRO A 1165 -45.03 30.90 -9.62
CA PRO A 1165 -43.88 30.27 -10.27
C PRO A 1165 -43.86 28.75 -10.09
N LEU A 1166 -44.32 28.23 -8.94
CA LEU A 1166 -44.35 26.79 -8.66
C LEU A 1166 -45.34 26.07 -9.57
N PHE A 1167 -46.57 26.59 -9.68
CA PHE A 1167 -47.61 25.98 -10.52
C PHE A 1167 -47.32 26.17 -12.01
N ALA A 1168 -46.74 27.31 -12.41
CA ALA A 1168 -46.25 27.51 -13.78
C ALA A 1168 -45.17 26.49 -14.15
N ALA A 1169 -44.23 26.22 -13.24
CA ALA A 1169 -43.22 25.19 -13.41
C ALA A 1169 -43.80 23.76 -13.44
N CYS A 1170 -44.93 23.53 -12.76
CA CYS A 1170 -45.69 22.27 -12.80
C CYS A 1170 -46.63 22.15 -14.03
N GLY A 1171 -46.64 23.12 -14.95
CA GLY A 1171 -47.45 23.09 -16.17
C GLY A 1171 -48.88 23.61 -16.01
N PHE A 1172 -49.16 24.42 -15.00
CA PHE A 1172 -50.45 25.10 -14.83
C PHE A 1172 -50.35 26.58 -15.22
N ASP A 1173 -51.42 27.10 -15.81
CA ASP A 1173 -51.60 28.53 -16.06
C ASP A 1173 -52.66 29.09 -15.11
N ARG A 1174 -52.43 30.31 -14.61
CA ARG A 1174 -53.42 31.03 -13.81
C ARG A 1174 -54.48 31.64 -14.73
N VAL A 1175 -55.74 31.31 -14.48
CA VAL A 1175 -56.91 31.86 -15.18
C VAL A 1175 -57.83 32.51 -14.15
N VAL A 1176 -58.44 33.64 -14.49
CA VAL A 1176 -59.40 34.32 -13.62
C VAL A 1176 -60.79 34.21 -14.26
N GLU A 1177 -61.68 33.45 -13.63
CA GLU A 1177 -63.11 33.40 -13.99
C GLU A 1177 -63.94 34.08 -12.89
N GLY A 1178 -64.46 35.27 -13.18
CA GLY A 1178 -65.18 36.09 -12.19
C GLY A 1178 -64.26 36.59 -11.06
N SER A 1179 -64.64 36.36 -9.80
CA SER A 1179 -63.89 36.78 -8.60
C SER A 1179 -62.95 35.70 -8.03
N ASN A 1180 -62.85 34.52 -8.65
CA ASN A 1180 -62.06 33.40 -8.13
C ASN A 1180 -60.87 33.05 -9.05
N PRO A 1181 -59.62 33.03 -8.55
CA PRO A 1181 -58.49 32.53 -9.33
C PRO A 1181 -58.52 31.01 -9.46
N LEU A 1182 -58.27 30.52 -10.68
CA LEU A 1182 -58.18 29.12 -11.06
C LEU A 1182 -56.75 28.82 -11.57
N LEU A 1183 -56.29 27.59 -11.37
CA LEU A 1183 -55.09 27.06 -12.00
C LEU A 1183 -55.52 25.95 -12.97
N VAL A 1184 -55.21 26.12 -14.26
CA VAL A 1184 -55.62 25.22 -15.33
C VAL A 1184 -54.39 24.53 -15.91
N PHE A 1185 -54.42 23.21 -15.97
CA PHE A 1185 -53.32 22.41 -16.51
C PHE A 1185 -53.21 22.59 -18.03
N ARG A 1186 -52.00 22.81 -18.55
CA ARG A 1186 -51.74 23.03 -19.98
C ARG A 1186 -52.10 21.81 -20.81
N ALA A 1187 -53.04 21.98 -21.73
CA ALA A 1187 -53.41 20.95 -22.69
C ALA A 1187 -52.20 20.54 -23.56
N GLY A 1188 -52.01 19.24 -23.75
CA GLY A 1188 -50.89 18.70 -24.54
C GLY A 1188 -49.60 18.44 -23.76
N THR A 1189 -49.57 18.68 -22.44
CA THR A 1189 -48.42 18.30 -21.60
C THR A 1189 -48.28 16.78 -21.54
N SER A 1190 -47.12 16.25 -21.93
CA SER A 1190 -46.85 14.81 -21.93
C SER A 1190 -46.88 14.24 -20.50
N VAL A 1191 -47.48 13.06 -20.35
CA VAL A 1191 -47.50 12.30 -19.07
C VAL A 1191 -46.08 12.05 -18.55
N HIS A 1192 -45.10 11.92 -19.45
CA HIS A 1192 -43.69 11.76 -19.09
C HIS A 1192 -43.11 13.01 -18.39
N VAL A 1193 -43.42 14.20 -18.89
CA VAL A 1193 -43.00 15.48 -18.28
C VAL A 1193 -43.62 15.62 -16.89
N LEU A 1194 -44.88 15.24 -16.75
CA LEU A 1194 -45.59 15.28 -15.48
C LEU A 1194 -45.03 14.28 -14.46
N ARG A 1195 -44.62 13.08 -14.88
CA ARG A 1195 -43.88 12.13 -14.03
C ARG A 1195 -42.51 12.66 -13.61
N GLY A 1196 -41.80 13.36 -14.51
CA GLY A 1196 -40.56 14.07 -14.17
C GLY A 1196 -40.77 15.14 -13.08
N VAL A 1197 -41.82 15.95 -13.20
CA VAL A 1197 -42.20 16.94 -12.17
C VAL A 1197 -42.54 16.28 -10.83
N LEU A 1198 -43.29 15.16 -10.85
CA LEU A 1198 -43.61 14.40 -9.64
C LEU A 1198 -42.35 13.85 -8.96
N TRP A 1199 -41.38 13.38 -9.74
CA TRP A 1199 -40.09 12.94 -9.22
C TRP A 1199 -39.31 14.08 -8.56
N GLU A 1200 -39.26 15.26 -9.20
CA GLU A 1200 -38.63 16.46 -8.61
C GLU A 1200 -39.28 16.86 -7.28
N LEU A 1201 -40.61 16.91 -7.23
CA LEU A 1201 -41.35 17.23 -6.00
C LEU A 1201 -41.10 16.21 -4.89
N GLY A 1202 -41.07 14.92 -5.23
CA GLY A 1202 -40.77 13.84 -4.28
C GLY A 1202 -39.37 13.93 -3.67
N ASN A 1203 -38.42 14.58 -4.35
CA ASN A 1203 -37.08 14.83 -3.81
C ASN A 1203 -37.05 15.93 -2.71
N HIS A 1204 -38.07 16.78 -2.64
CA HIS A 1204 -38.19 17.87 -1.67
C HIS A 1204 -39.06 17.53 -0.44
N ILE A 1205 -39.72 16.37 -0.45
CA ILE A 1205 -40.37 15.73 0.71
C ILE A 1205 -39.34 14.84 1.39
#